data_AF-A0A660QRL6-F1
#
_entry.id   AF-A0A660QRL6-F1
#
_cell.length_a   1.000
_cell.length_b   1.000
_cell.length_c   1.000
_cell.angle_alpha   90.00
_cell.angle_beta   90.00
_cell.angle_gamma   90.00
#
_symmetry.space_group_name_H-M   'P 1'
#
loop_
_entity.id
_entity.type
_entity.pdbx_description
1 polymer ?
#
loop_
_entity_poly.entity_id
_entity_poly.type
_entity_poly.pdbx_seq_one_letter_code
_entity_poly.pdbx_strand_id
1 'polypeptide(L)'
;MMSAEIVRNDYVPGGFKRKEYKGSFLYYQYEMGGIFVDVSRERKVIQDALAERSLDEGLISKRDFDIYIESLKKIFSDMENIEDMSDEEVFGLIHEIRVKFLKEGNLKILQDESRDRFFKESIFSLKKEPLQKILEDFFKGAKVKIDRRKLLEEELKVKRKVILIPGSFRVLPFLIRLIFNNFLESEIEVSLFLKKRRVLDEPVPDDLDFLLNRLKLKPENMNVLTYDFQGAGLDLRKVDFPENPKDFVIIGFEERSMFSLHGALFDYFIVTTIESPKAMRYTNLFEHEGRTGIVGYVPDGTLPAVRWQGNERPMMSFYYFDRILDSMGRIEELSNKERIHRIAPWIYFNYYSNEFEDGKNGTTFESFNEILEKREKYLSELVQKNLKTLGGGIYTWGFYKFPEFSKMTKFSHEVDEPQNGVIFHGILFKRNVNLLPVLAEEMGRDLISPRGYPLNEKHRFYFNFLYFFTDFLRNEYNRLRRDRPPEQLKMRNFFIDYRKYNGKETFPLYNKAFVAQLEDGKIVFGRRKLLGGEIKLNEFAVDWVREQVNPREAKGQEFVIYTPMYMNEVLSREKIDFNDFKLEVGKDRLNVVMVNDEIICIRVGEVLLPCVGVVLSFRKSILDVLVRELNLRSIGNGYYVPKDRVKVTLNLEKPMEVEKNAWERVKWAFGGGTLLVREGENLMINELRAKESFTEEGWYHPLSMQTQETQVQKWVRGPRTVIGLAEDDRFFVMTFDGRSKESAGARFDEIVIILEKEFGNLKWAMNLDGGSSSCLGLVYTGKFFELSTPSVSKYTSKGLVRPVNSFVLVTT
;
A
#
# COMPACT_ATOMS: atom_id res chain seq x y z
N MET A 1 -6.27 49.43 -5.58
CA MET A 1 -6.19 48.16 -6.34
C MET A 1 -7.21 47.22 -5.72
N MET A 2 -8.28 46.86 -6.43
CA MET A 2 -9.10 45.71 -6.02
C MET A 2 -8.25 44.49 -6.37
N SER A 3 -7.74 43.76 -5.37
CA SER A 3 -7.10 42.47 -5.65
C SER A 3 -8.18 41.59 -6.26
N ALA A 4 -8.07 41.28 -7.55
CA ALA A 4 -8.92 40.26 -8.15
C ALA A 4 -8.79 38.99 -7.30
N GLU A 5 -9.91 38.35 -6.99
CA GLU A 5 -9.88 37.06 -6.31
C GLU A 5 -9.21 36.06 -7.27
N ILE A 6 -7.99 35.62 -6.95
CA ILE A 6 -7.17 34.74 -7.81
C ILE A 6 -7.29 33.26 -7.45
N VAL A 7 -8.02 32.95 -6.38
CA VAL A 7 -8.27 31.59 -5.88
C VAL A 7 -9.72 31.46 -5.45
N ARG A 8 -10.25 30.25 -5.49
CA ARG A 8 -11.58 29.98 -4.95
C ARG A 8 -11.63 30.20 -3.42
N ASN A 9 -12.82 30.51 -2.92
CA ASN A 9 -13.10 30.63 -1.48
C ASN A 9 -12.76 29.37 -0.65
N ASP A 10 -12.84 28.18 -1.27
CA ASP A 10 -12.52 26.89 -0.66
C ASP A 10 -11.07 26.43 -0.90
N TYR A 11 -10.21 27.31 -1.42
CA TYR A 11 -8.81 26.98 -1.72
C TYR A 11 -8.02 26.53 -0.49
N VAL A 12 -7.31 25.42 -0.63
CA VAL A 12 -6.39 24.87 0.36
C VAL A 12 -5.02 24.66 -0.29
N PRO A 13 -3.91 25.24 0.23
CA PRO A 13 -2.58 24.96 -0.27
C PRO A 13 -2.28 23.46 -0.22
N GLY A 14 -1.89 22.87 -1.35
CA GLY A 14 -1.68 21.42 -1.42
C GLY A 14 -2.95 20.59 -1.65
N GLY A 15 -4.10 21.24 -1.78
CA GLY A 15 -5.33 20.70 -2.36
C GLY A 15 -6.44 20.32 -1.36
N PHE A 16 -6.11 19.83 -0.16
CA PHE A 16 -7.11 19.47 0.85
C PHE A 16 -6.50 19.41 2.27
N LYS A 17 -7.37 19.48 3.28
CA LYS A 17 -7.00 19.44 4.70
C LYS A 17 -6.92 18.00 5.23
N ARG A 18 -6.10 17.76 6.26
CA ARG A 18 -5.92 16.44 6.87
C ARG A 18 -7.19 15.83 7.46
N LYS A 19 -8.16 16.64 7.88
CA LYS A 19 -9.48 16.16 8.34
C LYS A 19 -10.19 15.31 7.29
N GLU A 20 -9.89 15.52 6.00
CA GLU A 20 -10.43 14.71 4.91
C GLU A 20 -9.95 13.26 4.98
N TYR A 21 -8.87 12.94 5.71
CA TYR A 21 -8.42 11.56 5.94
C TYR A 21 -9.16 10.86 7.08
N LYS A 22 -10.00 11.54 7.88
CA LYS A 22 -10.70 10.94 9.03
C LYS A 22 -11.41 9.63 8.64
N GLY A 23 -11.31 8.63 9.51
CA GLY A 23 -11.82 7.27 9.27
C GLY A 23 -10.87 6.33 8.52
N SER A 24 -9.72 6.83 8.05
CA SER A 24 -8.65 6.03 7.44
C SER A 24 -7.39 6.01 8.30
N PHE A 25 -6.54 5.00 8.12
CA PHE A 25 -5.21 4.96 8.76
C PHE A 25 -4.30 6.11 8.29
N LEU A 26 -4.55 6.69 7.10
CA LEU A 26 -3.81 7.86 6.61
C LEU A 26 -3.96 9.09 7.52
N TYR A 27 -5.06 9.19 8.27
CA TYR A 27 -5.24 10.27 9.25
C TYR A 27 -4.18 10.18 10.36
N TYR A 28 -3.75 8.98 10.71
CA TYR A 28 -2.76 8.71 11.75
C TYR A 28 -1.33 8.53 11.21
N GLN A 29 -1.14 8.73 9.90
CA GLN A 29 0.17 8.66 9.25
C GLN A 29 0.51 10.00 8.61
N TYR A 30 1.80 10.33 8.58
CA TYR A 30 2.30 11.51 7.91
C TYR A 30 3.66 11.21 7.28
N GLU A 31 3.81 11.52 6.00
CA GLU A 31 5.03 11.25 5.25
C GLU A 31 5.29 12.39 4.25
N MET A 32 6.32 13.20 4.53
CA MET A 32 6.73 14.29 3.64
C MET A 32 8.16 14.71 3.96
N GLY A 33 9.00 14.93 2.94
CA GLY A 33 10.29 15.58 3.15
C GLY A 33 11.28 14.84 4.04
N GLY A 34 11.28 13.50 3.96
CA GLY A 34 12.11 12.62 4.80
C GLY A 34 11.58 12.40 6.22
N ILE A 35 10.42 12.97 6.54
CA ILE A 35 9.72 12.75 7.81
C ILE A 35 8.76 11.58 7.62
N PHE A 36 8.78 10.63 8.55
CA PHE A 36 7.81 9.55 8.63
C PHE A 36 7.23 9.46 10.04
N VAL A 37 5.91 9.52 10.12
CA VAL A 37 5.14 9.39 11.35
C VAL A 37 4.06 8.34 11.16
N ASP A 38 3.97 7.39 12.07
CA ASP A 38 2.85 6.45 12.18
C ASP A 38 2.42 6.36 13.64
N VAL A 39 1.27 6.95 13.95
CA VAL A 39 0.63 6.87 15.28
C VAL A 39 -0.62 5.97 15.26
N SER A 40 -0.87 5.26 14.17
CA SER A 40 -2.02 4.34 14.01
C SER A 40 -1.84 3.04 14.78
N ARG A 41 -0.60 2.68 15.10
CA ARG A 41 -0.19 1.44 15.74
C ARG A 41 0.05 1.69 17.22
N GLU A 42 0.02 0.62 18.02
CA GLU A 42 0.42 0.69 19.44
C GLU A 42 1.84 1.25 19.60
N ARG A 43 2.69 1.00 18.61
CA ARG A 43 4.02 1.58 18.51
C ARG A 43 4.00 2.82 17.62
N LYS A 44 4.02 4.00 18.26
CA LYS A 44 4.21 5.28 17.57
C LYS A 44 5.62 5.34 16.98
N VAL A 45 5.72 5.55 15.67
CA VAL A 45 6.99 5.77 14.97
C VAL A 45 7.06 7.24 14.58
N ILE A 46 8.17 7.91 14.90
CA ILE A 46 8.48 9.27 14.44
C ILE A 46 9.95 9.27 14.03
N GLN A 47 10.21 9.54 12.76
CA GLN A 47 11.54 9.58 12.17
C GLN A 47 11.68 10.81 11.29
N ASP A 48 12.88 11.37 11.29
CA ASP A 48 13.28 12.43 10.37
C ASP A 48 14.70 12.16 9.88
N ALA A 49 14.80 11.70 8.63
CA ALA A 49 16.07 11.35 8.01
C ALA A 49 17.06 12.53 7.95
N LEU A 50 16.58 13.77 7.84
CA LEU A 50 17.44 14.96 7.79
C LEU A 50 17.99 15.31 9.17
N ALA A 51 17.17 15.14 10.23
CA ALA A 51 17.60 15.35 11.60
C ALA A 51 18.56 14.25 12.06
N GLU A 52 18.31 12.99 11.68
CA GLU A 52 19.20 11.85 11.94
C GLU A 52 20.56 12.06 11.26
N ARG A 53 20.57 12.44 9.97
CA ARG A 53 21.80 12.78 9.26
C ARG A 53 22.56 13.94 9.91
N SER A 54 21.86 15.00 10.35
CA SER A 54 22.48 16.11 11.06
C SER A 54 23.18 15.66 12.36
N LEU A 55 22.60 14.68 13.06
CA LEU A 55 23.20 14.12 14.28
C LEU A 55 24.43 13.27 13.94
N ASP A 56 24.33 12.42 12.93
CA ASP A 56 25.41 11.52 12.50
C ASP A 56 26.63 12.29 11.97
N GLU A 57 26.41 13.42 11.29
CA GLU A 57 27.48 14.30 10.80
C GLU A 57 27.99 15.29 11.87
N GLY A 58 27.46 15.24 13.10
CA GLY A 58 27.89 16.09 14.21
C GLY A 58 27.50 17.57 14.07
N LEU A 59 26.55 17.90 13.18
CA LEU A 59 26.05 19.26 12.98
C LEU A 59 25.16 19.73 14.15
N ILE A 60 24.54 18.79 14.86
CA ILE A 60 23.68 19.05 16.03
C ILE A 60 24.09 18.17 17.20
N SER A 61 23.77 18.62 18.42
CA SER A 61 24.00 17.81 19.61
C SER A 61 22.90 16.76 19.79
N LYS A 62 23.22 15.65 20.48
CA LYS A 62 22.20 14.65 20.87
C LYS A 62 21.04 15.28 21.65
N ARG A 63 21.34 16.27 22.50
CA ARG A 63 20.33 17.02 23.25
C ARG A 63 19.37 17.77 22.34
N ASP A 64 19.86 18.48 21.33
CA ASP A 64 19.02 19.24 20.40
C ASP A 64 18.17 18.30 19.54
N PHE A 65 18.74 17.17 19.11
CA PHE A 65 18.01 16.12 18.41
C PHE A 65 16.87 15.55 19.27
N ASP A 66 17.14 15.24 20.55
CA ASP A 66 16.11 14.69 21.43
C ASP A 66 14.98 15.70 21.68
N ILE A 67 15.29 17.00 21.86
CA ILE A 67 14.28 18.07 22.00
C ILE A 67 13.45 18.23 20.70
N TYR A 68 14.10 18.12 19.54
CA TYR A 68 13.44 18.14 18.24
C TYR A 68 12.41 17.01 18.13
N ILE A 69 12.81 15.77 18.43
CA ILE A 69 11.94 14.60 18.38
C ILE A 69 10.78 14.71 19.38
N GLU A 70 11.02 15.21 20.60
CA GLU A 70 9.94 15.46 21.57
C GLU A 70 8.95 16.53 21.07
N SER A 71 9.42 17.55 20.36
CA SER A 71 8.54 18.55 19.74
C SER A 71 7.64 17.94 18.68
N LEU A 72 8.16 17.03 17.85
CA LEU A 72 7.34 16.28 16.89
C LEU A 72 6.32 15.38 17.60
N LYS A 73 6.74 14.66 18.65
CA LYS A 73 5.81 13.83 19.44
C LYS A 73 4.64 14.64 19.98
N LYS A 74 4.86 15.89 20.37
CA LYS A 74 3.80 16.79 20.85
C LYS A 74 2.86 17.24 19.72
N ILE A 75 3.36 17.49 18.51
CA ILE A 75 2.51 17.80 17.36
C ILE A 75 1.59 16.62 17.05
N PHE A 76 2.17 15.41 17.00
CA PHE A 76 1.45 14.19 16.60
C PHE A 76 0.85 13.42 17.80
N SER A 77 0.83 14.00 19.00
CA SER A 77 0.19 13.36 20.16
C SER A 77 -1.32 13.35 20.03
N ASP A 78 -1.85 14.38 19.36
CA ASP A 78 -3.26 14.56 19.07
C ASP A 78 -3.41 15.13 17.66
N MET A 79 -4.00 14.33 16.78
CA MET A 79 -4.16 14.64 15.36
C MET A 79 -5.15 15.78 15.11
N GLU A 80 -6.05 16.07 16.06
CA GLU A 80 -7.02 17.16 15.95
C GLU A 80 -6.33 18.53 15.85
N ASN A 81 -5.15 18.67 16.47
CA ASN A 81 -4.37 19.92 16.41
C ASN A 81 -3.90 20.31 15.01
N ILE A 82 -3.82 19.34 14.08
CA ILE A 82 -3.32 19.55 12.72
C ILE A 82 -4.32 19.17 11.64
N GLU A 83 -5.56 18.86 12.01
CA GLU A 83 -6.54 18.35 11.04
C GLU A 83 -7.06 19.42 10.08
N ASP A 84 -7.04 20.69 10.50
CA ASP A 84 -7.45 21.82 9.68
C ASP A 84 -6.33 22.33 8.76
N MET A 85 -5.15 21.70 8.80
CA MET A 85 -4.00 22.00 7.94
C MET A 85 -3.90 20.96 6.82
N SER A 86 -3.35 21.34 5.67
CA SER A 86 -2.88 20.38 4.66
C SER A 86 -1.56 19.73 5.08
N ASP A 87 -1.16 18.65 4.39
CA ASP A 87 0.15 18.02 4.63
C ASP A 87 1.31 19.02 4.36
N GLU A 88 1.15 19.88 3.36
CA GLU A 88 2.07 20.97 3.01
C GLU A 88 2.22 21.99 4.15
N GLU A 89 1.10 22.37 4.79
CA GLU A 89 1.10 23.30 5.92
C GLU A 89 1.69 22.66 7.18
N VAL A 90 1.38 21.38 7.45
CA VAL A 90 1.99 20.61 8.56
C VAL A 90 3.50 20.51 8.38
N PHE A 91 3.97 20.32 7.14
CA PHE A 91 5.40 20.35 6.86
C PHE A 91 6.02 21.69 7.23
N GLY A 92 5.33 22.81 6.96
CA GLY A 92 5.79 24.14 7.34
C GLY A 92 6.00 24.29 8.84
N LEU A 93 5.05 23.83 9.65
CA LEU A 93 5.17 23.79 11.11
C LEU A 93 6.40 22.99 11.57
N ILE A 94 6.62 21.82 10.96
CA ILE A 94 7.79 20.99 11.28
C ILE A 94 9.09 21.66 10.83
N HIS A 95 9.08 22.34 9.68
CA HIS A 95 10.23 23.03 9.13
C HIS A 95 10.66 24.20 10.03
N GLU A 96 9.73 24.95 10.61
CA GLU A 96 10.03 26.00 11.60
C GLU A 96 10.73 25.43 12.83
N ILE A 97 10.28 24.27 13.32
CA ILE A 97 10.90 23.54 14.43
C ILE A 97 12.31 23.06 14.04
N ARG A 98 12.49 22.56 12.81
CA ARG A 98 13.81 22.21 12.27
C ARG A 98 14.74 23.41 12.28
N VAL A 99 14.32 24.56 11.73
CA VAL A 99 15.15 25.79 11.70
C VAL A 99 15.58 26.20 13.11
N LYS A 100 14.67 26.09 14.08
CA LYS A 100 14.94 26.42 15.48
C LYS A 100 15.99 25.49 16.14
N PHE A 101 15.88 24.17 15.97
CA PHE A 101 16.70 23.21 16.71
C PHE A 101 17.90 22.68 15.91
N LEU A 102 17.78 22.54 14.59
CA LEU A 102 18.86 22.10 13.72
C LEU A 102 19.75 23.25 13.25
N LYS A 103 19.30 24.50 13.42
CA LYS A 103 19.91 25.75 12.93
C LYS A 103 19.89 25.87 11.41
N GLU A 104 19.51 27.05 10.91
CA GLU A 104 19.38 27.33 9.47
C GLU A 104 20.69 27.07 8.68
N GLY A 105 21.84 27.44 9.24
CA GLY A 105 23.13 27.23 8.59
C GLY A 105 23.47 25.75 8.33
N ASN A 106 23.14 24.87 9.27
CA ASN A 106 23.37 23.43 9.13
C ASN A 106 22.44 22.81 8.09
N LEU A 107 21.16 23.23 8.09
CA LEU A 107 20.20 22.82 7.07
C LEU A 107 20.67 23.25 5.67
N LYS A 108 21.16 24.49 5.54
CA LYS A 108 21.71 25.01 4.29
C LYS A 108 22.87 24.15 3.79
N ILE A 109 23.80 23.74 4.64
CA ILE A 109 24.92 22.86 4.26
C ILE A 109 24.40 21.58 3.61
N LEU A 110 23.52 20.84 4.29
CA LEU A 110 23.01 19.55 3.81
C LEU A 110 22.18 19.68 2.52
N GLN A 111 21.42 20.77 2.40
CA GLN A 111 20.57 21.03 1.22
C GLN A 111 21.40 21.49 0.02
N ASP A 112 22.38 22.37 0.24
CA ASP A 112 23.27 22.88 -0.80
C ASP A 112 24.22 21.78 -1.33
N GLU A 113 24.64 20.83 -0.48
CA GLU A 113 25.38 19.63 -0.93
C GLU A 113 24.59 18.80 -1.95
N SER A 114 23.30 18.59 -1.70
CA SER A 114 22.41 17.86 -2.60
C SER A 114 22.26 18.57 -3.94
N ARG A 115 22.05 19.89 -3.89
CA ARG A 115 22.01 20.77 -5.08
C ARG A 115 23.32 20.71 -5.86
N ASP A 116 24.45 20.93 -5.19
CA ASP A 116 25.77 20.98 -5.83
C ASP A 116 26.13 19.68 -6.50
N ARG A 117 25.81 18.56 -5.85
CA ARG A 117 25.96 17.22 -6.43
C ARG A 117 25.13 17.08 -7.71
N PHE A 118 23.84 17.39 -7.64
CA PHE A 118 22.94 17.30 -8.79
C PHE A 118 23.42 18.19 -9.95
N PHE A 119 23.77 19.44 -9.69
CA PHE A 119 24.28 20.32 -10.74
C PHE A 119 25.63 19.82 -11.27
N LYS A 120 26.55 19.30 -10.46
CA LYS A 120 27.83 18.75 -10.98
C LYS A 120 27.60 17.57 -11.93
N GLU A 121 26.68 16.69 -11.61
CA GLU A 121 26.34 15.48 -12.38
C GLU A 121 25.49 15.78 -13.62
N SER A 122 24.75 16.89 -13.62
CA SER A 122 23.91 17.30 -14.74
C SER A 122 24.75 17.72 -15.96
N ILE A 123 24.48 17.11 -17.12
CA ILE A 123 25.05 17.52 -18.40
C ILE A 123 24.20 18.66 -18.96
N PHE A 124 24.83 19.83 -19.15
CA PHE A 124 24.16 21.01 -19.70
C PHE A 124 24.56 21.23 -21.16
N SER A 125 23.57 21.42 -22.01
CA SER A 125 23.78 21.93 -23.36
C SER A 125 22.79 23.04 -23.65
N LEU A 126 23.31 24.21 -24.01
CA LEU A 126 22.55 25.33 -24.59
C LEU A 126 22.54 25.24 -26.12
N LYS A 127 22.73 24.04 -26.69
CA LYS A 127 22.51 23.86 -28.13
C LYS A 127 21.07 24.22 -28.44
N LYS A 128 20.87 24.94 -29.54
CA LYS A 128 19.56 25.37 -30.00
C LYS A 128 18.68 24.16 -30.29
N GLU A 129 17.55 24.08 -29.61
CA GLU A 129 16.61 22.97 -29.71
C GLU A 129 15.16 23.48 -29.65
N PRO A 130 14.26 22.90 -30.46
CA PRO A 130 12.86 23.30 -30.46
C PRO A 130 12.19 22.90 -29.14
N LEU A 131 11.19 23.67 -28.72
CA LEU A 131 10.36 23.43 -27.53
C LEU A 131 9.96 21.95 -27.38
N GLN A 132 9.47 21.35 -28.47
CA GLN A 132 9.01 19.96 -28.48
C GLN A 132 10.10 18.98 -28.05
N LYS A 133 11.34 19.16 -28.53
CA LYS A 133 12.48 18.32 -28.17
C LYS A 133 12.88 18.52 -26.70
N ILE A 134 12.84 19.76 -26.22
CA ILE A 134 13.14 20.06 -24.82
C ILE A 134 12.11 19.38 -23.90
N LEU A 135 10.82 19.44 -24.25
CA LEU A 135 9.76 18.74 -23.53
C LEU A 135 9.89 17.21 -23.61
N GLU A 136 10.29 16.66 -24.76
CA GLU A 136 10.60 15.22 -24.89
C GLU A 136 11.73 14.79 -23.97
N ASP A 137 12.78 15.59 -23.83
CA ASP A 137 13.88 15.35 -22.89
C ASP A 137 13.41 15.36 -21.43
N PHE A 138 12.47 16.25 -21.08
CA PHE A 138 11.89 16.31 -19.73
C PHE A 138 11.16 14.99 -19.39
N PHE A 139 10.45 14.41 -20.35
CA PHE A 139 9.72 13.15 -20.19
C PHE A 139 10.55 11.92 -20.54
N LYS A 140 11.88 12.03 -20.65
CA LYS A 140 12.72 10.90 -21.05
C LYS A 140 12.51 9.69 -20.14
N GLY A 141 12.06 8.58 -20.72
CA GLY A 141 11.75 7.34 -19.99
C GLY A 141 10.35 7.31 -19.35
N ALA A 142 9.49 8.29 -19.63
CA ALA A 142 8.10 8.33 -19.23
C ALA A 142 7.16 8.32 -20.46
N LYS A 143 6.01 7.67 -20.34
CA LYS A 143 4.95 7.71 -21.36
C LYS A 143 4.03 8.89 -21.07
N VAL A 144 3.91 9.84 -22.00
CA VAL A 144 2.99 10.98 -21.84
C VAL A 144 1.55 10.50 -22.07
N LYS A 145 0.67 10.66 -21.07
CA LYS A 145 -0.73 10.19 -21.09
C LYS A 145 -1.75 11.30 -21.26
N ILE A 146 -1.40 12.52 -20.84
CA ILE A 146 -2.14 13.76 -21.09
C ILE A 146 -1.19 14.68 -21.83
N ASP A 147 -1.57 15.15 -23.02
CA ASP A 147 -0.66 15.88 -23.91
C ASP A 147 -1.32 17.10 -24.54
N ARG A 148 -1.13 18.26 -23.90
CA ARG A 148 -1.60 19.58 -24.34
C ARG A 148 -0.47 20.45 -24.89
N ARG A 149 0.62 19.85 -25.38
CA ARG A 149 1.78 20.60 -25.91
C ARG A 149 1.42 21.56 -27.03
N LYS A 150 0.55 21.15 -27.95
CA LYS A 150 0.07 22.00 -29.05
C LYS A 150 -0.69 23.23 -28.55
N LEU A 151 -1.59 23.04 -27.58
CA LEU A 151 -2.35 24.15 -26.99
C LEU A 151 -1.41 25.11 -26.24
N LEU A 152 -0.43 24.58 -25.50
CA LEU A 152 0.59 25.38 -24.84
C LEU A 152 1.37 26.26 -25.84
N GLU A 153 1.76 25.71 -26.99
CA GLU A 153 2.43 26.46 -28.07
C GLU A 153 1.56 27.57 -28.65
N GLU A 154 0.25 27.33 -28.79
CA GLU A 154 -0.71 28.30 -29.30
C GLU A 154 -0.90 29.46 -28.31
N GLU A 155 -1.11 29.15 -27.02
CA GLU A 155 -1.25 30.15 -25.96
C GLU A 155 0.00 31.03 -25.80
N LEU A 156 1.19 30.42 -25.88
CA LEU A 156 2.45 31.17 -25.81
C LEU A 156 2.62 32.17 -26.97
N LYS A 157 2.13 31.83 -28.17
CA LYS A 157 2.14 32.74 -29.34
C LYS A 157 1.18 33.90 -29.16
N VAL A 158 0.04 33.66 -28.52
CA VAL A 158 -1.03 34.65 -28.32
C VAL A 158 -0.67 35.63 -27.20
N LYS A 159 -0.37 35.14 -25.99
CA LYS A 159 -0.21 36.01 -24.82
C LYS A 159 1.16 36.69 -24.73
N ARG A 160 2.22 36.08 -25.28
CA ARG A 160 3.61 36.57 -25.24
C ARG A 160 4.16 36.93 -23.84
N LYS A 161 3.47 36.51 -22.78
CA LYS A 161 3.93 36.61 -21.39
C LYS A 161 3.78 35.25 -20.71
N VAL A 162 4.81 34.80 -20.01
CA VAL A 162 4.83 33.48 -19.35
C VAL A 162 5.31 33.60 -17.90
N ILE A 163 4.64 32.87 -17.02
CA ILE A 163 5.04 32.66 -15.63
C ILE A 163 5.41 31.19 -15.45
N LEU A 164 6.63 30.93 -14.98
CA LEU A 164 7.15 29.60 -14.72
C LEU A 164 7.24 29.37 -13.22
N ILE A 165 6.67 28.25 -12.76
CA ILE A 165 6.61 27.87 -11.34
C ILE A 165 7.31 26.51 -11.14
N PRO A 166 8.62 26.49 -10.87
CA PRO A 166 9.38 25.26 -10.63
C PRO A 166 9.02 24.60 -9.28
N GLY A 167 8.74 23.29 -9.29
CA GLY A 167 8.54 22.52 -8.06
C GLY A 167 9.83 22.18 -7.30
N SER A 168 10.98 22.14 -7.97
CA SER A 168 12.30 21.91 -7.37
C SER A 168 13.44 22.58 -8.15
N PHE A 169 14.61 22.73 -7.52
CA PHE A 169 15.81 23.22 -8.20
C PHE A 169 16.27 22.30 -9.33
N ARG A 170 15.81 21.04 -9.36
CA ARG A 170 16.18 20.07 -10.39
C ARG A 170 15.61 20.41 -11.76
N VAL A 171 14.55 21.23 -11.79
CA VAL A 171 13.90 21.69 -13.01
C VAL A 171 14.59 22.92 -13.59
N LEU A 172 15.36 23.68 -12.80
CA LEU A 172 16.05 24.90 -13.27
C LEU A 172 16.93 24.67 -14.52
N PRO A 173 17.76 23.60 -14.63
CA PRO A 173 18.49 23.29 -15.86
C PRO A 173 17.62 23.24 -17.11
N PHE A 174 16.46 22.60 -16.99
CA PHE A 174 15.48 22.48 -18.05
C PHE A 174 14.84 23.84 -18.37
N LEU A 175 14.46 24.62 -17.35
CA LEU A 175 13.88 25.94 -17.56
C LEU A 175 14.85 26.91 -18.22
N ILE A 176 16.13 26.89 -17.85
CA ILE A 176 17.13 27.72 -18.52
C ILE A 176 17.24 27.37 -20.01
N ARG A 177 17.27 26.08 -20.37
CA ARG A 177 17.24 25.67 -21.79
C ARG A 177 15.98 26.18 -22.49
N LEU A 178 14.82 26.03 -21.85
CA LEU A 178 13.53 26.45 -22.38
C LEU A 178 13.48 27.96 -22.62
N ILE A 179 13.90 28.76 -21.63
CA ILE A 179 13.86 30.22 -21.65
C ILE A 179 14.79 30.75 -22.75
N PHE A 180 16.07 30.36 -22.74
CA PHE A 180 17.07 30.92 -23.64
C PHE A 180 16.95 30.41 -25.08
N ASN A 181 16.53 29.16 -25.29
CA ASN A 181 16.40 28.61 -26.65
C ASN A 181 15.07 28.96 -27.33
N ASN A 182 14.01 29.28 -26.58
CA ASN A 182 12.67 29.44 -27.14
C ASN A 182 11.99 30.75 -26.75
N PHE A 183 11.85 31.04 -25.45
CA PHE A 183 11.04 32.17 -25.01
C PHE A 183 11.68 33.52 -25.34
N LEU A 184 12.96 33.69 -25.02
CA LEU A 184 13.66 34.95 -25.29
C LEU A 184 13.88 35.20 -26.77
N GLU A 185 14.16 34.16 -27.56
CA GLU A 185 14.24 34.29 -29.03
C GLU A 185 12.90 34.69 -29.66
N SER A 186 11.79 34.35 -29.01
CA SER A 186 10.43 34.66 -29.47
C SER A 186 9.86 35.94 -28.85
N GLU A 187 10.69 36.78 -28.22
CA GLU A 187 10.28 38.01 -27.54
C GLU A 187 9.14 37.79 -26.52
N ILE A 188 9.13 36.61 -25.87
CA ILE A 188 8.19 36.29 -24.79
C ILE A 188 8.76 36.84 -23.48
N GLU A 189 7.97 37.64 -22.76
CA GLU A 189 8.31 38.11 -21.42
C GLU A 189 8.25 36.94 -20.42
N VAL A 190 9.35 36.68 -19.72
CA VAL A 190 9.47 35.54 -18.79
C VAL A 190 9.54 36.03 -17.35
N SER A 191 8.62 35.53 -16.52
CA SER A 191 8.68 35.62 -15.07
C SER A 191 8.90 34.25 -14.42
N LEU A 192 9.77 34.15 -13.44
CA LEU A 192 10.09 32.91 -12.70
C LEU A 192 9.76 33.10 -11.21
N PHE A 193 8.84 32.29 -10.67
CA PHE A 193 8.50 32.31 -9.24
C PHE A 193 9.42 31.40 -8.44
N LEU A 194 10.16 31.97 -7.50
CA LEU A 194 11.07 31.26 -6.59
C LEU A 194 10.69 31.50 -5.14
N LYS A 195 11.03 30.57 -4.24
CA LYS A 195 10.85 30.81 -2.81
C LYS A 195 11.86 31.82 -2.28
N LYS A 196 11.45 32.62 -1.30
CA LYS A 196 12.40 33.44 -0.52
C LYS A 196 13.34 32.60 0.35
N ARG A 197 12.88 31.44 0.85
CA ARG A 197 13.65 30.53 1.71
C ARG A 197 13.50 29.10 1.24
N ARG A 198 14.56 28.31 1.37
CA ARG A 198 14.57 26.94 0.89
C ARG A 198 13.72 26.05 1.80
N VAL A 199 12.67 25.49 1.23
CA VAL A 199 11.84 24.44 1.83
C VAL A 199 12.03 23.20 0.96
N LEU A 200 12.43 22.07 1.54
CA LEU A 200 12.80 20.87 0.78
C LEU A 200 13.88 21.18 -0.27
N ASP A 201 13.66 20.78 -1.52
CA ASP A 201 14.46 21.06 -2.71
C ASP A 201 13.81 22.13 -3.61
N GLU A 202 12.88 22.93 -3.07
CA GLU A 202 12.30 24.07 -3.81
C GLU A 202 13.38 25.13 -4.10
N PRO A 203 13.36 25.75 -5.29
CA PRO A 203 14.42 26.66 -5.69
C PRO A 203 14.26 28.04 -5.05
N VAL A 204 15.40 28.63 -4.72
CA VAL A 204 15.55 30.01 -4.23
C VAL A 204 16.41 30.83 -5.22
N PRO A 205 16.44 32.17 -5.13
CA PRO A 205 17.28 32.99 -6.01
C PRO A 205 18.75 32.56 -6.10
N ASP A 206 19.36 32.17 -4.97
CA ASP A 206 20.74 31.66 -4.92
C ASP A 206 20.99 30.48 -5.91
N ASP A 207 19.98 29.62 -6.13
CA ASP A 207 20.11 28.47 -7.04
C ASP A 207 20.15 28.88 -8.51
N LEU A 208 19.29 29.85 -8.85
CA LEU A 208 19.25 30.41 -10.19
C LEU A 208 20.56 31.14 -10.48
N ASP A 209 21.02 31.99 -9.56
CA ASP A 209 22.26 32.74 -9.69
C ASP A 209 23.46 31.81 -9.85
N PHE A 210 23.53 30.75 -9.05
CA PHE A 210 24.56 29.73 -9.18
C PHE A 210 24.59 29.12 -10.59
N LEU A 211 23.41 28.76 -11.11
CA LEU A 211 23.28 28.12 -12.43
C LEU A 211 23.60 29.09 -13.57
N LEU A 212 23.10 30.32 -13.52
CA LEU A 212 23.37 31.37 -14.51
C LEU A 212 24.86 31.71 -14.56
N ASN A 213 25.50 31.86 -13.40
CA ASN A 213 26.95 32.11 -13.30
C ASN A 213 27.77 30.98 -13.92
N ARG A 214 27.40 29.72 -13.61
CA ARG A 214 28.06 28.54 -14.20
C ARG A 214 27.93 28.50 -15.72
N LEU A 215 26.78 28.91 -16.25
CA LEU A 215 26.50 28.94 -17.69
C LEU A 215 26.95 30.23 -18.38
N LYS A 216 27.47 31.22 -17.63
CA LYS A 216 27.85 32.55 -18.12
C LYS A 216 26.69 33.29 -18.81
N LEU A 217 25.48 33.12 -18.28
CA LEU A 217 24.27 33.77 -18.75
C LEU A 217 23.93 34.98 -17.87
N LYS A 218 23.26 35.98 -18.45
CA LYS A 218 22.80 37.17 -17.73
C LYS A 218 21.29 37.09 -17.43
N PRO A 219 20.83 37.57 -16.25
CA PRO A 219 19.42 37.56 -15.89
C PRO A 219 18.59 38.68 -16.55
N GLU A 220 19.21 39.60 -17.30
CA GLU A 220 18.64 40.87 -17.79
C GLU A 220 17.32 40.74 -18.59
N ASN A 221 16.96 39.52 -19.03
CA ASN A 221 15.74 39.22 -19.79
C ASN A 221 14.74 38.31 -19.03
N MET A 222 14.89 38.15 -17.71
CA MET A 222 14.00 37.36 -16.86
C MET A 222 13.61 38.15 -15.62
N ASN A 223 12.32 38.18 -15.31
CA ASN A 223 11.82 38.73 -14.06
C ASN A 223 11.78 37.63 -12.99
N VAL A 224 12.52 37.81 -11.89
CA VAL A 224 12.53 36.86 -10.78
C VAL A 224 11.57 37.34 -9.69
N LEU A 225 10.46 36.62 -9.55
CA LEU A 225 9.44 36.89 -8.54
C LEU A 225 9.68 36.00 -7.33
N THR A 226 9.48 36.51 -6.12
CA THR A 226 9.67 35.74 -4.89
C THR A 226 8.44 35.72 -4.00
N TYR A 227 8.15 34.57 -3.39
CA TYR A 227 7.04 34.40 -2.45
C TYR A 227 7.50 33.81 -1.12
N ASP A 228 6.73 34.08 -0.06
CA ASP A 228 7.02 33.61 1.31
C ASP A 228 5.95 32.61 1.78
N PHE A 229 6.31 31.33 1.77
CA PHE A 229 5.50 30.26 2.33
C PHE A 229 6.40 29.20 2.94
N GLN A 230 6.18 28.90 4.23
CA GLN A 230 7.01 27.97 5.00
C GLN A 230 6.66 26.51 4.75
N GLY A 231 5.44 26.21 4.28
CA GLY A 231 5.01 24.87 3.87
C GLY A 231 5.52 24.49 2.48
N ALA A 232 5.37 23.24 2.06
CA ALA A 232 5.82 22.80 0.74
C ALA A 232 4.95 23.37 -0.41
N GLY A 233 5.57 23.76 -1.53
CA GLY A 233 4.87 24.34 -2.68
C GLY A 233 4.52 25.81 -2.49
N LEU A 234 3.40 26.24 -3.07
CA LEU A 234 2.89 27.62 -3.02
C LEU A 234 1.53 27.69 -2.31
N ASP A 235 1.34 28.79 -1.59
CA ASP A 235 0.04 29.28 -1.15
C ASP A 235 -0.34 30.48 -2.03
N LEU A 236 -1.21 30.27 -3.02
CA LEU A 236 -1.63 31.32 -3.95
C LEU A 236 -2.23 32.55 -3.26
N ARG A 237 -2.76 32.43 -2.03
CA ARG A 237 -3.26 33.58 -1.25
C ARG A 237 -2.15 34.52 -0.80
N LYS A 238 -0.89 34.06 -0.83
CA LYS A 238 0.32 34.80 -0.43
C LYS A 238 1.20 35.19 -1.62
N VAL A 239 0.80 34.85 -2.83
CA VAL A 239 1.52 35.19 -4.05
C VAL A 239 1.04 36.55 -4.54
N ASP A 240 2.00 37.43 -4.83
CA ASP A 240 1.73 38.72 -5.46
C ASP A 240 2.10 38.63 -6.95
N PHE A 241 1.11 38.82 -7.82
CA PHE A 241 1.31 38.79 -9.26
C PHE A 241 1.58 40.22 -9.75
N PRO A 242 2.55 40.42 -10.67
CA PRO A 242 2.91 41.76 -11.14
C PRO A 242 1.78 42.43 -11.95
N GLU A 243 0.98 41.62 -12.65
CA GLU A 243 -0.19 42.04 -13.40
C GLU A 243 -1.31 40.99 -13.22
N ASN A 244 -2.43 41.14 -13.92
CA ASN A 244 -3.53 40.18 -13.86
C ASN A 244 -3.05 38.80 -14.36
N PRO A 245 -3.12 37.72 -13.56
CA PRO A 245 -2.60 36.40 -13.95
C PRO A 245 -3.25 35.84 -15.23
N LYS A 246 -4.45 36.32 -15.58
CA LYS A 246 -5.15 35.94 -16.83
C LYS A 246 -4.41 36.38 -18.10
N ASP A 247 -3.56 37.38 -18.01
CA ASP A 247 -2.77 37.91 -19.12
C ASP A 247 -1.51 37.08 -19.41
N PHE A 248 -1.20 36.08 -18.56
CA PHE A 248 -0.03 35.21 -18.71
C PHE A 248 -0.41 33.80 -19.14
N VAL A 249 0.55 33.11 -19.75
CA VAL A 249 0.60 31.63 -19.75
C VAL A 249 1.30 31.20 -18.46
N ILE A 250 0.56 30.56 -17.55
CA ILE A 250 1.12 30.10 -16.28
C ILE A 250 1.44 28.61 -16.38
N ILE A 251 2.68 28.21 -16.09
CA ILE A 251 3.15 26.83 -16.20
C ILE A 251 3.74 26.38 -14.86
N GLY A 252 3.05 25.42 -14.22
CA GLY A 252 3.54 24.71 -13.06
C GLY A 252 4.35 23.48 -13.45
N PHE A 253 5.55 23.33 -12.89
CA PHE A 253 6.40 22.16 -13.09
C PHE A 253 6.44 21.29 -11.85
N GLU A 254 6.48 19.97 -12.07
CA GLU A 254 6.45 18.93 -11.04
C GLU A 254 5.16 18.90 -10.19
N GLU A 255 5.02 17.87 -9.38
CA GLU A 255 3.77 17.57 -8.65
C GLU A 255 3.38 18.65 -7.64
N ARG A 256 4.35 19.37 -7.06
CA ARG A 256 4.06 20.44 -6.08
C ARG A 256 3.24 21.56 -6.71
N SER A 257 3.62 22.01 -7.91
CA SER A 257 2.87 23.05 -8.61
C SER A 257 1.48 22.57 -9.03
N MET A 258 1.33 21.28 -9.36
CA MET A 258 0.02 20.68 -9.63
C MET A 258 -0.94 20.81 -8.43
N PHE A 259 -0.46 20.55 -7.21
CA PHE A 259 -1.30 20.69 -6.01
C PHE A 259 -1.53 22.14 -5.59
N SER A 260 -0.52 23.01 -5.76
CA SER A 260 -0.63 24.44 -5.42
C SER A 260 -1.53 25.23 -6.35
N LEU A 261 -1.62 24.84 -7.63
CA LEU A 261 -2.50 25.49 -8.61
C LEU A 261 -3.95 24.97 -8.56
N HIS A 262 -4.22 23.93 -7.76
CA HIS A 262 -5.56 23.38 -7.61
C HIS A 262 -6.51 24.40 -6.96
N GLY A 263 -7.48 24.91 -7.74
CA GLY A 263 -8.43 25.92 -7.30
C GLY A 263 -8.06 27.38 -7.67
N ALA A 264 -7.10 27.57 -8.58
CA ALA A 264 -6.81 28.87 -9.17
C ALA A 264 -7.99 29.43 -10.00
N LEU A 265 -8.15 30.76 -10.00
CA LEU A 265 -9.12 31.51 -10.81
C LEU A 265 -8.46 32.16 -12.04
N PHE A 266 -7.61 31.38 -12.70
CA PHE A 266 -6.95 31.70 -13.96
C PHE A 266 -6.53 30.40 -14.67
N ASP A 267 -6.29 30.48 -15.97
CA ASP A 267 -5.81 29.35 -16.77
C ASP A 267 -4.37 28.97 -16.41
N TYR A 268 -4.08 27.68 -16.35
CA TYR A 268 -2.72 27.20 -16.14
C TYR A 268 -2.43 25.87 -16.82
N PHE A 269 -1.14 25.62 -17.02
CA PHE A 269 -0.60 24.36 -17.49
C PHE A 269 0.16 23.64 -16.37
N ILE A 270 0.14 22.30 -16.42
CA ILE A 270 0.92 21.43 -15.54
C ILE A 270 1.86 20.60 -16.40
N VAL A 271 3.15 20.61 -16.09
CA VAL A 271 4.18 19.80 -16.75
C VAL A 271 4.89 18.96 -15.69
N THR A 272 4.59 17.66 -15.61
CA THR A 272 5.16 16.80 -14.55
C THR A 272 5.23 15.33 -14.96
N THR A 273 6.20 14.62 -14.41
CA THR A 273 6.15 13.15 -14.26
C THR A 273 5.38 12.80 -12.99
N ILE A 274 4.65 11.70 -13.00
CA ILE A 274 3.85 11.21 -11.86
C ILE A 274 4.64 10.14 -11.13
N GLU A 275 4.95 10.41 -9.86
CA GLU A 275 5.83 9.63 -9.00
C GLU A 275 5.26 9.43 -7.60
N SER A 276 4.56 10.41 -7.01
CA SER A 276 4.00 10.26 -5.66
C SER A 276 2.62 9.59 -5.64
N PRO A 277 2.28 8.84 -4.59
CA PRO A 277 0.93 8.32 -4.41
C PRO A 277 -0.15 9.41 -4.41
N LYS A 278 0.16 10.60 -3.90
CA LYS A 278 -0.75 11.75 -3.90
C LYS A 278 -1.06 12.19 -5.34
N ALA A 279 -0.05 12.27 -6.20
CA ALA A 279 -0.21 12.60 -7.61
C ALA A 279 -0.93 11.52 -8.41
N MET A 280 -0.69 10.23 -8.12
CA MET A 280 -1.40 9.12 -8.75
C MET A 280 -2.90 9.17 -8.44
N ARG A 281 -3.29 9.50 -7.20
CA ARG A 281 -4.71 9.67 -6.83
C ARG A 281 -5.35 10.88 -7.50
N TYR A 282 -4.61 11.99 -7.59
CA TYR A 282 -5.05 13.19 -8.31
C TYR A 282 -5.31 12.92 -9.79
N THR A 283 -4.41 12.18 -10.43
CA THR A 283 -4.43 11.99 -11.89
C THR A 283 -5.17 10.74 -12.34
N ASN A 284 -5.28 9.70 -11.52
CA ASN A 284 -5.67 8.33 -11.90
C ASN A 284 -4.63 7.62 -12.81
N LEU A 285 -3.36 8.02 -12.72
CA LEU A 285 -2.24 7.45 -13.47
C LEU A 285 -1.33 6.71 -12.49
N PHE A 286 -1.57 5.41 -12.28
CA PHE A 286 -0.88 4.59 -11.27
C PHE A 286 0.31 3.81 -11.86
N GLU A 287 1.33 3.53 -11.04
CA GLU A 287 2.64 2.96 -11.45
C GLU A 287 2.59 1.65 -12.24
N HIS A 288 1.50 0.89 -12.18
CA HIS A 288 1.39 -0.35 -12.96
C HIS A 288 1.44 -0.11 -14.48
N GLU A 289 1.33 1.14 -14.93
CA GLU A 289 1.49 1.55 -16.33
C GLU A 289 2.92 2.06 -16.68
N GLY A 290 3.86 2.04 -15.72
CA GLY A 290 5.20 2.62 -15.85
C GLY A 290 5.26 4.12 -15.52
N ARG A 291 6.44 4.74 -15.65
CA ARG A 291 6.60 6.20 -15.46
C ARG A 291 5.71 6.94 -16.44
N THR A 292 4.91 7.86 -15.93
CA THR A 292 3.91 8.59 -16.72
C THR A 292 4.18 10.08 -16.68
N GLY A 293 4.10 10.73 -17.84
CA GLY A 293 4.21 12.18 -17.99
C GLY A 293 2.86 12.82 -18.30
N ILE A 294 2.69 14.08 -17.88
CA ILE A 294 1.55 14.91 -18.26
C ILE A 294 2.01 16.30 -18.69
N VAL A 295 1.41 16.79 -19.78
CA VAL A 295 1.31 18.21 -20.14
C VAL A 295 -0.18 18.52 -20.13
N GLY A 296 -0.71 18.94 -19.00
CA GLY A 296 -2.12 19.20 -18.80
C GLY A 296 -2.47 20.68 -18.89
N TYR A 297 -3.69 21.00 -19.28
CA TYR A 297 -4.26 22.35 -19.29
C TYR A 297 -5.49 22.38 -18.37
N VAL A 298 -5.59 23.41 -17.56
CA VAL A 298 -6.72 23.63 -16.65
C VAL A 298 -7.27 25.04 -16.89
N PRO A 299 -8.49 25.16 -17.43
CA PRO A 299 -9.19 26.43 -17.54
C PRO A 299 -9.54 27.05 -16.18
N ASP A 300 -9.61 28.38 -16.16
CA ASP A 300 -10.05 29.21 -15.04
C ASP A 300 -11.31 28.67 -14.35
N GLY A 301 -11.28 28.61 -13.02
CA GLY A 301 -12.45 28.30 -12.19
C GLY A 301 -12.84 26.83 -12.14
N THR A 302 -12.11 25.95 -12.82
CA THR A 302 -12.39 24.51 -12.86
C THR A 302 -11.63 23.73 -11.79
N LEU A 303 -12.17 22.58 -11.40
CA LEU A 303 -11.52 21.64 -10.50
C LEU A 303 -11.12 20.38 -11.29
N PRO A 304 -9.85 20.21 -11.67
CA PRO A 304 -9.41 19.06 -12.47
C PRO A 304 -9.47 17.72 -11.72
N ALA A 305 -9.61 17.72 -10.40
CA ALA A 305 -9.77 16.52 -9.58
C ALA A 305 -10.72 16.80 -8.41
N VAL A 306 -11.55 15.82 -8.04
CA VAL A 306 -12.57 15.97 -6.99
C VAL A 306 -12.63 14.71 -6.13
N ARG A 307 -12.62 14.90 -4.80
CA ARG A 307 -12.60 13.83 -3.79
C ARG A 307 -11.38 12.89 -3.97
N TRP A 308 -10.22 13.46 -4.28
CA TRP A 308 -9.00 12.74 -4.66
C TRP A 308 -8.03 12.47 -3.51
N GLN A 309 -8.39 12.83 -2.26
CA GLN A 309 -7.59 12.54 -1.07
C GLN A 309 -7.35 11.02 -0.85
N GLY A 310 -8.28 10.20 -1.36
CA GLY A 310 -8.11 8.76 -1.52
C GLY A 310 -8.79 7.88 -0.47
N ASN A 311 -9.25 8.38 0.68
CA ASN A 311 -9.99 7.57 1.67
C ASN A 311 -11.43 7.25 1.23
N GLU A 312 -11.97 8.09 0.37
CA GLU A 312 -13.30 7.98 -0.18
C GLU A 312 -13.27 7.77 -1.70
N ARG A 313 -14.36 7.28 -2.29
CA ARG A 313 -14.45 7.06 -3.74
C ARG A 313 -14.20 8.39 -4.49
N PRO A 314 -13.21 8.44 -5.40
CA PRO A 314 -12.96 9.66 -6.16
C PRO A 314 -14.14 9.93 -7.09
N MET A 315 -14.48 11.22 -7.22
CA MET A 315 -15.53 11.65 -8.15
C MET A 315 -14.94 12.04 -9.49
N MET A 316 -13.76 12.65 -9.53
CA MET A 316 -13.09 12.97 -10.78
C MET A 316 -11.58 13.02 -10.57
N SER A 317 -10.82 12.59 -11.56
CA SER A 317 -9.38 12.74 -11.61
C SER A 317 -8.99 13.61 -12.79
N PHE A 318 -7.73 14.06 -12.80
CA PHE A 318 -7.24 14.90 -13.88
C PHE A 318 -7.26 14.21 -15.25
N TYR A 319 -6.97 12.91 -15.30
CA TYR A 319 -7.11 12.14 -16.54
C TYR A 319 -8.53 12.21 -17.10
N TYR A 320 -9.53 12.04 -16.24
CA TYR A 320 -10.92 12.08 -16.67
C TYR A 320 -11.40 13.49 -17.02
N PHE A 321 -10.99 14.49 -16.25
CA PHE A 321 -11.23 15.88 -16.57
C PHE A 321 -10.74 16.24 -17.97
N ASP A 322 -9.51 15.83 -18.32
CA ASP A 322 -8.92 16.08 -19.63
C ASP A 322 -9.72 15.43 -20.77
N ARG A 323 -10.20 14.19 -20.57
CA ARG A 323 -11.06 13.49 -21.54
C ARG A 323 -12.44 14.14 -21.70
N ILE A 324 -13.00 14.68 -20.62
CA ILE A 324 -14.27 15.40 -20.68
C ILE A 324 -14.08 16.71 -21.44
N LEU A 325 -13.00 17.44 -21.16
CA LEU A 325 -12.66 18.69 -21.83
C LEU A 325 -12.56 18.49 -23.36
N ASP A 326 -11.90 17.42 -23.80
CA ASP A 326 -11.85 17.01 -25.22
C ASP A 326 -13.24 16.79 -25.83
N SER A 327 -14.14 16.18 -25.08
CA SER A 327 -15.45 15.76 -25.59
C SER A 327 -16.47 16.90 -25.67
N MET A 328 -16.41 17.88 -24.77
CA MET A 328 -17.45 18.89 -24.61
C MET A 328 -17.06 20.30 -25.03
N GLY A 329 -15.78 20.68 -24.93
CA GLY A 329 -15.30 22.03 -25.23
C GLY A 329 -15.91 23.18 -24.39
N ARG A 330 -16.75 22.91 -23.38
CA ARG A 330 -17.40 23.94 -22.53
C ARG A 330 -17.00 23.82 -21.07
N ILE A 331 -16.45 24.92 -20.54
CA ILE A 331 -15.77 25.05 -19.23
C ILE A 331 -16.76 25.20 -18.06
N GLU A 332 -17.93 25.79 -18.31
CA GLU A 332 -18.86 26.25 -17.25
C GLU A 332 -19.43 25.11 -16.40
N GLU A 333 -19.71 23.94 -16.97
CA GLU A 333 -20.31 22.81 -16.25
C GLU A 333 -19.30 22.07 -15.35
N LEU A 334 -18.00 22.19 -15.63
CA LEU A 334 -16.90 21.55 -14.88
C LEU A 334 -16.53 22.28 -13.59
N SER A 335 -17.01 23.51 -13.41
CA SER A 335 -16.82 24.31 -12.19
C SER A 335 -17.67 23.81 -11.02
N ASN A 336 -18.71 23.00 -11.29
CA ASN A 336 -19.64 22.47 -10.29
C ASN A 336 -19.47 20.96 -10.08
N LYS A 337 -19.02 20.58 -8.87
CA LYS A 337 -18.86 19.20 -8.42
C LYS A 337 -20.10 18.31 -8.64
N GLU A 338 -21.30 18.88 -8.50
CA GLU A 338 -22.58 18.17 -8.61
C GLU A 338 -23.00 17.89 -10.07
N ARG A 339 -22.29 18.44 -11.06
CA ARG A 339 -22.64 18.29 -12.48
C ARG A 339 -21.72 17.35 -13.25
N ILE A 340 -20.54 17.03 -12.72
CA ILE A 340 -19.53 16.19 -13.40
C ILE A 340 -20.13 14.83 -13.84
N HIS A 341 -20.94 14.22 -12.98
CA HIS A 341 -21.46 12.88 -13.22
C HIS A 341 -22.60 12.84 -14.24
N ARG A 342 -23.22 13.98 -14.56
CA ARG A 342 -24.20 14.10 -15.66
C ARG A 342 -23.54 13.96 -17.02
N ILE A 343 -22.31 14.44 -17.11
CA ILE A 343 -21.56 14.63 -18.35
C ILE A 343 -20.90 13.33 -18.81
N ALA A 344 -20.20 12.67 -17.91
CA ALA A 344 -19.41 11.48 -18.25
C ALA A 344 -19.62 10.33 -17.24
N PRO A 345 -20.87 9.86 -17.08
CA PRO A 345 -21.20 8.78 -16.16
C PRO A 345 -20.49 7.46 -16.49
N TRP A 346 -20.09 7.27 -17.76
CA TRP A 346 -19.40 6.08 -18.23
C TRP A 346 -18.07 5.82 -17.52
N ILE A 347 -17.43 6.88 -17.01
CA ILE A 347 -16.17 6.83 -16.26
C ILE A 347 -16.30 5.91 -15.04
N TYR A 348 -17.45 5.87 -14.38
CA TYR A 348 -17.60 5.15 -13.11
C TYR A 348 -17.84 3.64 -13.27
N PHE A 349 -18.12 3.13 -14.49
CA PHE A 349 -18.25 1.68 -14.69
C PHE A 349 -16.93 0.94 -14.45
N ASN A 350 -15.80 1.53 -14.84
CA ASN A 350 -14.46 1.04 -14.50
C ASN A 350 -13.51 2.24 -14.28
N TYR A 351 -13.73 2.97 -13.17
CA TYR A 351 -13.03 4.21 -12.84
C TYR A 351 -11.50 4.11 -12.86
N TYR A 352 -10.93 2.93 -12.64
CA TYR A 352 -9.47 2.78 -12.64
C TYR A 352 -8.91 2.25 -13.96
N SER A 353 -9.71 2.26 -15.04
CA SER A 353 -9.28 1.89 -16.38
C SER A 353 -9.25 3.09 -17.32
N ASN A 354 -8.07 3.41 -17.81
CA ASN A 354 -7.85 4.48 -18.79
C ASN A 354 -8.16 4.04 -20.23
N GLU A 355 -8.64 2.81 -20.44
CA GLU A 355 -8.88 2.22 -21.77
C GLU A 355 -10.30 1.66 -21.93
N PHE A 356 -11.13 1.73 -20.90
CA PHE A 356 -12.49 1.18 -20.95
C PHE A 356 -13.47 2.25 -21.41
N GLU A 357 -14.10 2.03 -22.57
CA GLU A 357 -15.07 2.97 -23.16
C GLU A 357 -16.49 2.40 -23.32
N ASP A 358 -16.78 1.24 -22.72
CA ASP A 358 -18.13 0.66 -22.77
C ASP A 358 -19.08 1.48 -21.89
N GLY A 359 -20.31 1.71 -22.35
CA GLY A 359 -21.28 2.56 -21.67
C GLY A 359 -21.37 4.01 -22.16
N LYS A 360 -20.76 4.38 -23.30
CA LYS A 360 -21.01 5.64 -24.03
C LYS A 360 -22.46 5.77 -24.60
N ASN A 361 -23.45 5.15 -23.96
CA ASN A 361 -24.85 5.33 -24.32
C ASN A 361 -25.34 6.62 -23.66
N GLY A 362 -25.76 7.60 -24.48
CA GLY A 362 -26.13 8.98 -24.13
C GLY A 362 -27.23 9.15 -23.09
N THR A 363 -27.02 8.59 -21.90
CA THR A 363 -27.91 8.66 -20.75
C THR A 363 -27.24 9.56 -19.73
N THR A 364 -27.86 10.70 -19.45
CA THR A 364 -27.49 11.57 -18.33
C THR A 364 -28.04 10.99 -17.03
N PHE A 365 -27.29 11.10 -15.93
CA PHE A 365 -27.71 10.63 -14.61
C PHE A 365 -27.90 11.81 -13.67
N GLU A 366 -28.90 11.76 -12.80
CA GLU A 366 -29.24 12.90 -11.94
C GLU A 366 -28.28 12.99 -10.74
N SER A 367 -27.76 11.86 -10.24
CA SER A 367 -26.89 11.78 -9.05
C SER A 367 -25.75 10.76 -9.15
N PHE A 368 -24.71 10.92 -8.33
CA PHE A 368 -23.61 9.94 -8.19
C PHE A 368 -24.11 8.58 -7.68
N ASN A 369 -25.09 8.57 -6.76
CA ASN A 369 -25.71 7.34 -6.26
C ASN A 369 -26.40 6.55 -7.37
N GLU A 370 -27.13 7.21 -8.28
CA GLU A 370 -27.81 6.56 -9.40
C GLU A 370 -26.83 5.83 -10.33
N ILE A 371 -25.66 6.43 -10.56
CA ILE A 371 -24.58 5.83 -11.36
C ILE A 371 -24.05 4.57 -10.70
N LEU A 372 -23.80 4.61 -9.38
CA LEU A 372 -23.31 3.46 -8.64
C LEU A 372 -24.34 2.33 -8.60
N GLU A 373 -25.63 2.62 -8.40
CA GLU A 373 -26.69 1.62 -8.49
C GLU A 373 -26.71 0.93 -9.88
N LYS A 374 -26.57 1.70 -10.97
CA LYS A 374 -26.54 1.13 -12.32
C LYS A 374 -25.25 0.36 -12.60
N ARG A 375 -24.12 0.82 -12.08
CA ARG A 375 -22.85 0.08 -12.12
C ARG A 375 -23.01 -1.28 -11.44
N GLU A 376 -23.59 -1.33 -10.24
CA GLU A 376 -23.78 -2.60 -9.52
C GLU A 376 -24.71 -3.55 -10.27
N LYS A 377 -25.78 -3.03 -10.88
CA LYS A 377 -26.65 -3.82 -11.75
C LYS A 377 -25.88 -4.39 -12.95
N TYR A 378 -25.11 -3.56 -13.64
CA TYR A 378 -24.31 -3.97 -14.80
C TYR A 378 -23.28 -5.05 -14.42
N LEU A 379 -22.53 -4.84 -13.32
CA LEU A 379 -21.57 -5.81 -12.83
C LEU A 379 -22.26 -7.11 -12.39
N SER A 380 -23.43 -7.04 -11.76
CA SER A 380 -24.21 -8.22 -11.39
C SER A 380 -24.55 -9.08 -12.61
N GLU A 381 -24.98 -8.46 -13.72
CA GLU A 381 -25.29 -9.16 -14.97
C GLU A 381 -24.03 -9.83 -15.57
N LEU A 382 -22.89 -9.13 -15.58
CA LEU A 382 -21.63 -9.68 -16.03
C LEU A 382 -21.11 -10.83 -15.14
N VAL A 383 -21.22 -10.69 -13.82
CA VAL A 383 -20.86 -11.74 -12.86
C VAL A 383 -21.71 -12.98 -13.11
N GLN A 384 -23.03 -12.84 -13.28
CA GLN A 384 -23.92 -13.96 -13.58
C GLN A 384 -23.57 -14.64 -14.92
N LYS A 385 -23.21 -13.88 -15.95
CA LYS A 385 -22.71 -14.44 -17.22
C LYS A 385 -21.44 -15.26 -17.01
N ASN A 386 -20.49 -14.76 -16.22
CA ASN A 386 -19.23 -15.48 -15.92
C ASN A 386 -19.47 -16.72 -15.06
N LEU A 387 -20.37 -16.66 -14.07
CA LEU A 387 -20.73 -17.81 -13.25
C LEU A 387 -21.33 -18.95 -14.08
N LYS A 388 -22.13 -18.66 -15.10
CA LYS A 388 -22.65 -19.70 -16.02
C LYS A 388 -21.53 -20.50 -16.67
N THR A 389 -20.40 -19.87 -17.01
CA THR A 389 -19.23 -20.56 -17.59
C THR A 389 -18.51 -21.48 -16.59
N LEU A 390 -18.72 -21.28 -15.29
CA LEU A 390 -18.18 -22.10 -14.19
C LEU A 390 -19.20 -23.13 -13.66
N GLY A 391 -20.29 -23.38 -14.39
CA GLY A 391 -21.35 -24.31 -13.96
C GLY A 391 -22.40 -23.69 -13.02
N GLY A 392 -22.41 -22.36 -12.90
CA GLY A 392 -23.40 -21.58 -12.16
C GLY A 392 -22.97 -21.20 -10.74
N GLY A 393 -23.76 -20.33 -10.13
CA GLY A 393 -23.54 -19.83 -8.77
C GLY A 393 -24.53 -18.72 -8.42
N ILE A 394 -24.40 -18.19 -7.21
CA ILE A 394 -25.19 -17.07 -6.71
C ILE A 394 -24.21 -15.94 -6.42
N TYR A 395 -24.47 -14.76 -6.99
CA TYR A 395 -23.81 -13.52 -6.61
C TYR A 395 -24.75 -12.73 -5.73
N THR A 396 -24.25 -12.27 -4.59
CA THR A 396 -24.98 -11.43 -3.65
C THR A 396 -24.14 -10.22 -3.28
N TRP A 397 -24.81 -9.09 -3.07
CA TRP A 397 -24.20 -7.87 -2.60
C TRP A 397 -25.26 -7.04 -1.87
N GLY A 398 -24.81 -6.03 -1.14
CA GLY A 398 -25.67 -5.07 -0.48
C GLY A 398 -24.99 -4.40 0.69
N PHE A 399 -25.82 -3.81 1.54
CA PHE A 399 -25.43 -3.14 2.76
C PHE A 399 -26.19 -3.72 3.95
N TYR A 400 -25.47 -4.05 5.02
CA TYR A 400 -26.06 -4.42 6.30
C TYR A 400 -25.92 -3.29 7.31
N LYS A 401 -27.04 -2.84 7.87
CA LYS A 401 -27.04 -1.87 8.97
C LYS A 401 -26.79 -2.56 10.32
N PHE A 402 -26.02 -1.91 11.18
CA PHE A 402 -25.80 -2.37 12.55
C PHE A 402 -26.62 -1.57 13.57
N PRO A 403 -27.05 -2.20 14.68
CA PRO A 403 -26.88 -3.61 15.05
C PRO A 403 -28.00 -4.55 14.53
N GLU A 404 -28.95 -4.05 13.74
CA GLU A 404 -30.16 -4.82 13.38
C GLU A 404 -29.91 -5.93 12.34
N PHE A 405 -28.79 -5.85 11.62
CA PHE A 405 -28.47 -6.71 10.47
C PHE A 405 -29.62 -6.79 9.46
N SER A 406 -30.20 -5.64 9.14
CA SER A 406 -31.16 -5.47 8.05
C SER A 406 -30.40 -5.25 6.73
N LYS A 407 -30.71 -6.07 5.73
CA LYS A 407 -30.13 -5.95 4.39
C LYS A 407 -30.83 -4.84 3.62
N MET A 408 -30.04 -3.96 3.02
CA MET A 408 -30.48 -2.90 2.13
C MET A 408 -29.73 -3.03 0.81
N THR A 409 -30.44 -2.95 -0.31
CA THR A 409 -29.84 -2.88 -1.65
C THR A 409 -29.86 -1.47 -2.24
N LYS A 410 -30.50 -0.53 -1.54
CA LYS A 410 -30.48 0.91 -1.85
C LYS A 410 -29.93 1.65 -0.64
N PHE A 411 -28.76 2.26 -0.78
CA PHE A 411 -28.09 3.01 0.26
C PHE A 411 -27.23 4.11 -0.36
N SER A 412 -26.94 5.18 0.40
CA SER A 412 -26.13 6.28 -0.13
C SER A 412 -24.65 5.91 -0.11
N HIS A 413 -23.98 6.09 -1.24
CA HIS A 413 -22.53 6.02 -1.39
C HIS A 413 -21.85 7.39 -1.17
N GLU A 414 -22.63 8.47 -1.30
CA GLU A 414 -22.21 9.82 -0.95
C GLU A 414 -22.68 10.17 0.46
N VAL A 415 -21.73 10.34 1.37
CA VAL A 415 -21.99 10.49 2.80
C VAL A 415 -21.06 11.50 3.44
N ASP A 416 -21.65 12.50 4.07
CA ASP A 416 -20.91 13.47 4.86
C ASP A 416 -20.52 12.91 6.23
N GLU A 417 -21.38 12.05 6.79
CA GLU A 417 -21.20 11.40 8.09
C GLU A 417 -20.99 9.87 7.97
N PRO A 418 -20.19 9.24 8.83
CA PRO A 418 -19.98 7.79 8.80
C PRO A 418 -21.27 6.99 9.00
N GLN A 419 -21.52 6.03 8.11
CA GLN A 419 -22.62 5.08 8.25
C GLN A 419 -22.24 3.93 9.20
N ASN A 420 -23.18 3.57 10.09
CA ASN A 420 -23.04 2.41 10.97
C ASN A 420 -23.53 1.13 10.27
N GLY A 421 -22.75 0.65 9.31
CA GLY A 421 -23.05 -0.58 8.58
C GLY A 421 -21.87 -1.04 7.72
N VAL A 422 -22.11 -2.08 6.93
CA VAL A 422 -21.08 -2.70 6.08
C VAL A 422 -21.61 -3.03 4.69
N ILE A 423 -20.88 -2.60 3.67
CA ILE A 423 -21.08 -3.04 2.29
C ILE A 423 -20.38 -4.39 2.11
N PHE A 424 -21.04 -5.34 1.45
CA PHE A 424 -20.47 -6.65 1.17
C PHE A 424 -20.75 -7.10 -0.27
N HIS A 425 -19.88 -7.98 -0.76
CA HIS A 425 -20.00 -8.67 -2.04
C HIS A 425 -19.58 -10.12 -1.87
N GLY A 426 -20.36 -11.07 -2.39
CA GLY A 426 -20.08 -12.49 -2.21
C GLY A 426 -20.56 -13.36 -3.37
N ILE A 427 -19.85 -14.47 -3.57
CA ILE A 427 -20.15 -15.48 -4.57
C ILE A 427 -20.23 -16.85 -3.89
N LEU A 428 -21.32 -17.58 -4.13
CA LEU A 428 -21.50 -18.98 -3.77
C LEU A 428 -21.54 -19.83 -5.04
N PHE A 429 -20.56 -20.70 -5.22
CA PHE A 429 -20.42 -21.51 -6.45
C PHE A 429 -21.31 -22.75 -6.39
N LYS A 430 -21.92 -23.14 -7.52
CA LYS A 430 -22.81 -24.32 -7.59
C LYS A 430 -22.02 -25.64 -7.71
N ARG A 431 -20.76 -25.58 -8.16
CA ARG A 431 -19.89 -26.73 -8.41
C ARG A 431 -18.48 -26.46 -7.88
N ASN A 432 -17.65 -27.49 -7.87
CA ASN A 432 -16.21 -27.35 -7.64
C ASN A 432 -15.62 -26.34 -8.63
N VAL A 433 -14.68 -25.53 -8.14
CA VAL A 433 -14.03 -24.46 -8.91
C VAL A 433 -12.54 -24.71 -9.00
N ASN A 434 -11.91 -24.38 -10.13
CA ASN A 434 -10.45 -24.38 -10.20
C ASN A 434 -9.92 -23.05 -9.67
N LEU A 435 -9.11 -23.14 -8.63
CA LEU A 435 -8.52 -22.00 -7.94
C LEU A 435 -7.02 -21.99 -8.23
N LEU A 436 -6.53 -20.87 -8.74
CA LEU A 436 -5.14 -20.64 -9.06
C LEU A 436 -4.54 -19.62 -8.08
N PRO A 437 -3.80 -20.07 -7.05
CA PRO A 437 -3.01 -19.19 -6.20
C PRO A 437 -1.88 -18.55 -7.00
N VAL A 438 -1.70 -17.25 -6.83
CA VAL A 438 -0.59 -16.48 -7.39
C VAL A 438 0.15 -15.83 -6.24
N LEU A 439 1.47 -16.05 -6.16
CA LEU A 439 2.33 -15.55 -5.10
C LEU A 439 3.41 -14.65 -5.71
N ALA A 440 3.65 -13.49 -5.12
CA ALA A 440 4.70 -12.55 -5.54
C ALA A 440 6.10 -13.16 -5.43
N GLU A 441 6.34 -13.92 -4.36
CA GLU A 441 7.60 -14.63 -4.09
C GLU A 441 8.01 -15.55 -5.26
N GLU A 442 7.06 -16.30 -5.83
CA GLU A 442 7.31 -17.22 -6.96
C GLU A 442 7.67 -16.49 -8.27
N MET A 443 7.36 -15.19 -8.35
CA MET A 443 7.69 -14.32 -9.48
C MET A 443 8.94 -13.48 -9.21
N GLY A 444 9.61 -13.66 -8.08
CA GLY A 444 10.75 -12.82 -7.66
C GLY A 444 10.37 -11.36 -7.43
N ARG A 445 9.13 -11.11 -6.96
CA ARG A 445 8.60 -9.76 -6.69
C ARG A 445 8.11 -9.66 -5.25
N ASP A 446 8.12 -8.44 -4.70
CA ASP A 446 7.58 -8.18 -3.37
C ASP A 446 6.05 -8.12 -3.37
N LEU A 447 5.47 -7.47 -4.38
CA LEU A 447 4.03 -7.30 -4.56
C LEU A 447 3.66 -7.49 -6.04
N ILE A 448 2.43 -7.91 -6.30
CA ILE A 448 1.85 -7.99 -7.65
C ILE A 448 0.63 -7.07 -7.70
N SER A 449 0.59 -6.19 -8.70
CA SER A 449 -0.63 -5.45 -9.04
C SER A 449 -1.58 -6.37 -9.81
N PRO A 450 -2.81 -6.61 -9.33
CA PRO A 450 -3.78 -7.42 -10.07
C PRO A 450 -4.13 -6.84 -11.45
N ARG A 451 -4.13 -5.51 -11.57
CA ARG A 451 -4.33 -4.80 -12.84
C ARG A 451 -3.14 -4.89 -13.79
N GLY A 452 -1.93 -5.12 -13.27
CA GLY A 452 -0.71 -5.34 -14.05
C GLY A 452 -0.40 -6.82 -14.32
N TYR A 453 -1.24 -7.75 -13.84
CA TYR A 453 -1.08 -9.18 -14.08
C TYR A 453 -1.63 -9.56 -15.46
N PRO A 454 -1.03 -10.52 -16.21
CA PRO A 454 -1.48 -10.91 -17.54
C PRO A 454 -2.81 -11.69 -17.51
N LEU A 455 -3.90 -10.97 -17.25
CA LEU A 455 -5.25 -11.50 -17.21
C LEU A 455 -5.75 -11.84 -18.63
N ASN A 456 -6.48 -12.95 -18.74
CA ASN A 456 -7.02 -13.42 -20.01
C ASN A 456 -8.40 -14.05 -19.80
N GLU A 457 -9.00 -14.54 -20.89
CA GLU A 457 -10.34 -15.13 -20.89
C GLU A 457 -10.48 -16.47 -20.15
N LYS A 458 -9.44 -17.02 -19.51
CA LYS A 458 -9.59 -18.17 -18.60
C LYS A 458 -9.83 -17.72 -17.16
N HIS A 459 -9.45 -16.50 -16.82
CA HIS A 459 -9.66 -15.93 -15.49
C HIS A 459 -11.08 -15.34 -15.42
N ARG A 460 -11.76 -15.54 -14.29
CA ARG A 460 -13.14 -15.11 -14.07
C ARG A 460 -13.26 -14.19 -12.88
N PHE A 461 -12.74 -14.63 -11.74
CA PHE A 461 -12.83 -13.87 -10.49
C PHE A 461 -11.47 -13.79 -9.82
N TYR A 462 -11.31 -12.77 -9.01
CA TYR A 462 -10.13 -12.51 -8.21
C TYR A 462 -10.56 -12.33 -6.76
N PHE A 463 -9.78 -12.86 -5.83
CA PHE A 463 -9.81 -12.40 -4.44
C PHE A 463 -8.41 -12.40 -3.83
N ASN A 464 -8.14 -11.47 -2.92
CA ASN A 464 -6.86 -11.45 -2.20
C ASN A 464 -6.71 -12.69 -1.31
N PHE A 465 -5.46 -13.05 -1.01
CA PHE A 465 -5.18 -14.31 -0.31
C PHE A 465 -4.50 -14.09 1.05
N LEU A 466 -3.54 -14.93 1.41
CA LEU A 466 -3.01 -15.04 2.78
C LEU A 466 -1.82 -14.12 3.06
N TYR A 467 -1.42 -14.10 4.33
CA TYR A 467 -0.43 -13.18 4.91
C TYR A 467 1.02 -13.48 4.51
N PHE A 468 1.83 -12.42 4.47
CA PHE A 468 3.26 -12.47 4.13
C PHE A 468 4.10 -11.72 5.16
N PHE A 469 5.36 -12.14 5.30
CA PHE A 469 6.32 -11.53 6.19
C PHE A 469 6.96 -10.32 5.52
N THR A 470 6.39 -9.16 5.79
CA THR A 470 6.77 -7.90 5.16
C THR A 470 8.15 -7.42 5.61
N ASP A 471 8.74 -6.51 4.83
CA ASP A 471 9.99 -5.83 5.22
C ASP A 471 9.88 -5.11 6.58
N PHE A 472 8.70 -4.59 6.93
CA PHE A 472 8.44 -4.02 8.25
C PHE A 472 8.60 -5.06 9.36
N LEU A 473 7.93 -6.22 9.22
CA LEU A 473 8.03 -7.31 10.19
C LEU A 473 9.46 -7.86 10.30
N ARG A 474 10.19 -7.92 9.19
CA ARG A 474 11.61 -8.32 9.19
C ARG A 474 12.48 -7.35 9.97
N ASN A 475 12.30 -6.04 9.78
CA ASN A 475 13.08 -5.04 10.52
C ASN A 475 12.84 -5.17 12.03
N GLU A 476 11.59 -5.43 12.43
CA GLU A 476 11.26 -5.68 13.84
C GLU A 476 11.86 -6.98 14.38
N TYR A 477 11.78 -8.06 13.62
CA TYR A 477 12.43 -9.33 13.97
C TYR A 477 13.94 -9.17 14.17
N ASN A 478 14.62 -8.41 13.29
CA ASN A 478 16.05 -8.17 13.35
C ASN A 478 16.45 -7.23 14.49
N ARG A 479 15.60 -6.25 14.82
CA ARG A 479 15.79 -5.36 15.98
C ARG A 479 15.93 -6.14 17.28
N LEU A 480 15.09 -7.16 17.48
CA LEU A 480 15.14 -8.04 18.65
C LEU A 480 16.39 -8.93 18.69
N ARG A 481 17.14 -9.02 17.60
CA ARG A 481 18.35 -9.83 17.41
C ARG A 481 19.58 -8.98 17.10
N ARG A 482 19.59 -7.70 17.47
CA ARG A 482 20.74 -6.80 17.24
C ARG A 482 22.04 -7.31 17.88
N ASP A 483 21.92 -7.99 19.02
CA ASP A 483 22.99 -8.61 19.79
C ASP A 483 23.33 -10.03 19.32
N ARG A 484 22.57 -10.58 18.37
CA ARG A 484 22.78 -11.89 17.75
C ARG A 484 22.74 -11.79 16.21
N PRO A 485 23.69 -11.08 15.56
CA PRO A 485 23.67 -10.88 14.11
C PRO A 485 23.51 -12.16 13.26
N PRO A 486 24.09 -13.33 13.62
CA PRO A 486 23.88 -14.56 12.86
C PRO A 486 22.43 -15.08 12.87
N GLU A 487 21.60 -14.68 13.83
CA GLU A 487 20.19 -15.09 13.93
C GLU A 487 19.24 -14.16 13.12
N GLN A 488 19.76 -13.11 12.49
CA GLN A 488 18.98 -12.13 11.72
C GLN A 488 18.56 -12.65 10.34
N LEU A 489 17.39 -12.22 9.88
CA LEU A 489 16.85 -12.53 8.56
C LEU A 489 17.34 -11.56 7.50
N LYS A 490 17.82 -12.11 6.39
CA LYS A 490 18.17 -11.36 5.18
C LYS A 490 17.06 -11.39 4.14
N MET A 491 16.36 -12.53 4.03
CA MET A 491 15.21 -12.73 3.13
C MET A 491 14.09 -11.71 3.38
N ARG A 492 13.28 -11.46 2.35
CA ARG A 492 12.20 -10.46 2.32
C ARG A 492 10.93 -11.08 1.78
N ASN A 493 9.77 -10.58 2.22
CA ASN A 493 8.47 -10.75 1.57
C ASN A 493 8.13 -12.21 1.20
N PHE A 494 8.18 -13.11 2.18
CA PHE A 494 7.86 -14.53 2.01
C PHE A 494 6.55 -14.93 2.70
N PHE A 495 5.95 -16.02 2.26
CA PHE A 495 4.70 -16.54 2.83
C PHE A 495 4.86 -16.96 4.31
N ILE A 496 3.93 -16.57 5.19
CA ILE A 496 3.98 -16.94 6.62
C ILE A 496 3.21 -18.24 6.87
N ASP A 497 3.74 -19.10 7.74
CA ASP A 497 3.10 -20.34 8.21
C ASP A 497 3.23 -21.49 7.19
N TYR A 498 2.13 -22.18 6.90
CA TYR A 498 2.14 -23.43 6.14
C TYR A 498 1.81 -23.25 4.66
N ARG A 499 2.63 -23.78 3.76
CA ARG A 499 2.29 -23.97 2.33
C ARG A 499 2.70 -25.36 1.87
N LYS A 500 1.91 -25.95 0.98
CA LYS A 500 2.24 -27.08 0.11
C LYS A 500 1.85 -26.68 -1.30
N TYR A 501 2.83 -26.31 -2.12
CA TYR A 501 2.61 -25.73 -3.44
C TYR A 501 3.83 -25.97 -4.35
N ASN A 502 3.61 -26.34 -5.62
CA ASN A 502 4.68 -26.56 -6.60
C ASN A 502 5.84 -27.44 -6.12
N GLY A 503 5.53 -28.54 -5.41
CA GLY A 503 6.54 -29.47 -4.89
C GLY A 503 7.31 -28.97 -3.66
N LYS A 504 6.95 -27.79 -3.14
CA LYS A 504 7.51 -27.19 -1.93
C LYS A 504 6.53 -27.32 -0.77
N GLU A 505 7.02 -27.75 0.39
CA GLU A 505 6.26 -27.79 1.65
C GLU A 505 7.02 -27.02 2.73
N THR A 506 6.33 -26.22 3.55
CA THR A 506 6.90 -25.50 4.71
C THR A 506 6.36 -26.05 6.03
N PHE A 507 7.06 -25.76 7.13
CA PHE A 507 6.57 -26.11 8.46
C PHE A 507 5.30 -25.34 8.82
N PRO A 508 4.25 -26.00 9.34
CA PRO A 508 3.24 -25.33 10.13
C PRO A 508 3.86 -24.81 11.41
N LEU A 509 3.75 -23.51 11.62
CA LEU A 509 4.36 -22.82 12.75
C LEU A 509 3.42 -22.83 13.96
N TYR A 510 2.14 -22.63 13.69
CA TYR A 510 1.08 -22.55 14.70
C TYR A 510 0.05 -23.67 14.50
N ASN A 511 -1.23 -23.40 14.77
CA ASN A 511 -2.36 -24.30 14.51
C ASN A 511 -3.49 -23.53 13.82
N LYS A 512 -3.09 -22.64 12.91
CA LYS A 512 -4.01 -21.75 12.19
C LYS A 512 -4.81 -22.51 11.15
N ALA A 513 -5.92 -21.92 10.74
CA ALA A 513 -6.73 -22.44 9.65
C ALA A 513 -5.92 -22.58 8.36
N PHE A 514 -6.21 -23.65 7.60
CA PHE A 514 -5.72 -23.82 6.24
C PHE A 514 -6.87 -24.11 5.27
N VAL A 515 -6.60 -23.82 4.00
CA VAL A 515 -7.42 -24.18 2.85
C VAL A 515 -6.57 -24.98 1.87
N ALA A 516 -7.15 -26.02 1.28
CA ALA A 516 -6.52 -26.84 0.26
C ALA A 516 -7.47 -27.12 -0.90
N GLN A 517 -6.89 -27.34 -2.08
CA GLN A 517 -7.62 -27.83 -3.25
C GLN A 517 -7.08 -29.20 -3.63
N LEU A 518 -8.00 -30.14 -3.82
CA LEU A 518 -7.70 -31.46 -4.39
C LEU A 518 -7.61 -31.38 -5.93
N GLU A 519 -7.00 -32.39 -6.54
CA GLU A 519 -6.89 -32.53 -8.01
C GLU A 519 -8.26 -32.47 -8.73
N ASP A 520 -9.34 -32.94 -8.09
CA ASP A 520 -10.71 -32.91 -8.60
C ASP A 520 -11.44 -31.56 -8.39
N GLY A 521 -10.72 -30.55 -7.89
CA GLY A 521 -11.24 -29.21 -7.63
C GLY A 521 -11.99 -29.08 -6.29
N LYS A 522 -12.18 -30.15 -5.52
CA LYS A 522 -12.81 -30.08 -4.20
C LYS A 522 -11.96 -29.24 -3.24
N ILE A 523 -12.60 -28.36 -2.49
CA ILE A 523 -11.96 -27.54 -1.47
C ILE A 523 -12.07 -28.22 -0.10
N VAL A 524 -11.01 -28.17 0.68
CA VAL A 524 -10.91 -28.74 2.01
C VAL A 524 -10.36 -27.69 2.97
N PHE A 525 -10.90 -27.68 4.19
CA PHE A 525 -10.47 -26.81 5.29
C PHE A 525 -10.08 -27.64 6.50
N GLY A 526 -9.32 -27.03 7.41
CA GLY A 526 -8.98 -27.60 8.70
C GLY A 526 -8.00 -26.71 9.44
N ARG A 527 -7.39 -27.22 10.51
CA ARG A 527 -6.26 -26.58 11.16
C ARG A 527 -4.97 -27.31 10.84
N ARG A 528 -3.88 -26.56 10.72
CA ARG A 528 -2.58 -27.15 10.44
C ARG A 528 -1.62 -26.89 11.59
N LYS A 529 -1.40 -27.93 12.39
CA LYS A 529 -0.33 -28.02 13.39
C LYS A 529 0.79 -28.92 12.89
N LEU A 530 2.02 -28.67 13.34
CA LEU A 530 3.12 -29.61 13.16
C LEU A 530 2.89 -30.86 14.02
N LEU A 531 2.84 -32.02 13.36
CA LEU A 531 2.72 -33.35 13.96
C LEU A 531 4.05 -34.09 13.76
N GLY A 532 4.03 -35.39 13.44
CA GLY A 532 5.24 -36.11 12.99
C GLY A 532 5.63 -35.78 11.55
N GLY A 533 6.79 -36.26 11.14
CA GLY A 533 7.30 -36.10 9.77
C GLY A 533 8.78 -36.43 9.64
N GLU A 534 9.30 -36.11 8.46
CA GLU A 534 10.70 -36.28 8.07
C GLU A 534 11.23 -34.96 7.49
N ILE A 535 12.49 -34.65 7.81
CA ILE A 535 13.25 -33.58 7.18
C ILE A 535 14.56 -34.14 6.64
N LYS A 536 14.87 -33.77 5.40
CA LYS A 536 16.15 -34.03 4.77
C LYS A 536 16.90 -32.72 4.52
N LEU A 537 18.11 -32.61 5.09
CA LEU A 537 19.08 -31.53 4.89
C LEU A 537 20.25 -32.09 4.06
N ASN A 538 20.30 -31.76 2.76
CA ASN A 538 21.14 -32.48 1.78
C ASN A 538 20.87 -33.98 1.81
N GLU A 539 21.80 -34.80 2.31
CA GLU A 539 21.65 -36.26 2.50
C GLU A 539 21.34 -36.66 3.95
N PHE A 540 21.46 -35.73 4.90
CA PHE A 540 21.15 -35.98 6.31
C PHE A 540 19.64 -35.97 6.52
N ALA A 541 19.05 -37.12 6.86
CA ALA A 541 17.62 -37.28 7.12
C ALA A 541 17.35 -37.50 8.62
N VAL A 542 16.24 -36.94 9.09
CA VAL A 542 15.77 -37.05 10.47
C VAL A 542 14.27 -37.19 10.49
N ASP A 543 13.80 -38.27 11.09
CA ASP A 543 12.40 -38.50 11.41
C ASP A 543 12.06 -38.00 12.82
N TRP A 544 10.81 -37.60 13.02
CA TRP A 544 10.29 -37.32 14.36
C TRP A 544 8.83 -37.75 14.53
N VAL A 545 8.48 -38.00 15.79
CA VAL A 545 7.10 -38.24 16.24
C VAL A 545 6.53 -37.01 16.93
N ARG A 546 5.21 -37.02 17.15
CA ARG A 546 4.44 -35.87 17.67
C ARG A 546 4.94 -35.37 19.03
N GLU A 547 5.40 -36.29 19.89
CA GLU A 547 5.88 -36.02 21.25
C GLU A 547 7.20 -35.24 21.26
N GLN A 548 7.91 -35.21 20.13
CA GLN A 548 9.17 -34.47 19.96
C GLN A 548 8.94 -33.02 19.50
N VAL A 549 7.70 -32.62 19.22
CA VAL A 549 7.33 -31.25 18.84
C VAL A 549 6.89 -30.47 20.07
N ASN A 550 7.55 -29.36 20.36
CA ASN A 550 7.31 -28.50 21.52
C ASN A 550 7.24 -29.26 22.87
N PRO A 551 8.19 -30.18 23.18
CA PRO A 551 8.13 -30.97 24.40
C PRO A 551 8.38 -30.10 25.63
N ARG A 552 7.71 -30.40 26.75
CA ARG A 552 7.93 -29.71 28.03
C ARG A 552 9.38 -29.86 28.53
N GLU A 553 9.98 -31.03 28.30
CA GLU A 553 11.39 -31.30 28.59
C GLU A 553 12.08 -31.96 27.40
N ALA A 554 13.20 -31.40 26.97
CA ALA A 554 14.05 -31.98 25.93
C ALA A 554 15.20 -32.85 26.49
N LYS A 555 15.29 -32.98 27.82
CA LYS A 555 16.34 -33.75 28.49
C LYS A 555 16.16 -35.24 28.15
N GLY A 556 17.22 -35.87 27.68
CA GLY A 556 17.17 -37.28 27.26
C GLY A 556 16.65 -37.52 25.84
N GLN A 557 16.11 -36.53 25.14
CA GLN A 557 15.69 -36.70 23.74
C GLN A 557 16.85 -36.45 22.76
N GLU A 558 17.01 -37.31 21.76
CA GLU A 558 18.01 -37.14 20.69
C GLU A 558 17.71 -35.92 19.84
N PHE A 559 16.43 -35.74 19.50
CA PHE A 559 15.93 -34.70 18.61
C PHE A 559 14.62 -34.14 19.12
N VAL A 560 14.45 -32.82 19.04
CA VAL A 560 13.19 -32.11 19.31
C VAL A 560 13.03 -30.94 18.35
N ILE A 561 11.79 -30.53 18.07
CA ILE A 561 11.47 -29.35 17.27
C ILE A 561 10.74 -28.34 18.13
N TYR A 562 11.23 -27.10 18.16
CA TYR A 562 10.49 -25.98 18.72
C TYR A 562 9.84 -25.19 17.59
N THR A 563 8.52 -25.08 17.61
CA THR A 563 7.77 -24.12 16.80
C THR A 563 7.41 -22.90 17.66
N PRO A 564 6.99 -21.78 17.05
CA PRO A 564 6.62 -20.58 17.81
C PRO A 564 5.41 -20.80 18.74
N MET A 565 4.75 -21.96 18.69
CA MET A 565 3.66 -22.36 19.57
C MET A 565 4.13 -23.04 20.88
N TYR A 566 5.43 -23.10 21.12
CA TYR A 566 5.99 -23.63 22.36
C TYR A 566 5.45 -22.87 23.58
N MET A 567 4.97 -23.59 24.61
CA MET A 567 4.37 -23.02 25.83
C MET A 567 3.09 -22.18 25.64
N ASN A 568 2.34 -22.38 24.54
CA ASN A 568 1.13 -21.61 24.23
C ASN A 568 0.07 -21.58 25.35
N GLU A 569 -0.12 -22.69 26.08
CA GLU A 569 -1.09 -22.77 27.19
C GLU A 569 -0.84 -21.75 28.31
N VAL A 570 0.44 -21.41 28.53
CA VAL A 570 0.89 -20.47 29.57
C VAL A 570 0.98 -19.06 28.98
N LEU A 571 1.75 -18.90 27.90
CA LEU A 571 2.10 -17.59 27.35
C LEU A 571 0.89 -16.83 26.77
N SER A 572 -0.14 -17.52 26.28
CA SER A 572 -1.34 -16.87 25.74
C SER A 572 -2.28 -16.33 26.83
N ARG A 573 -2.08 -16.69 28.10
CA ARG A 573 -2.90 -16.20 29.24
C ARG A 573 -2.28 -15.00 29.93
N GLU A 574 -0.98 -14.82 29.80
CA GLU A 574 -0.24 -13.75 30.44
C GLU A 574 -0.35 -12.44 29.64
N LYS A 575 -0.41 -11.31 30.34
CA LYS A 575 -0.29 -9.99 29.71
C LYS A 575 1.18 -9.69 29.48
N ILE A 576 1.69 -10.19 28.35
CA ILE A 576 3.09 -10.02 27.92
C ILE A 576 3.17 -8.86 26.92
N ASP A 577 4.17 -8.00 27.07
CA ASP A 577 4.54 -7.07 26.00
C ASP A 577 5.22 -7.86 24.86
N PHE A 578 4.43 -8.19 23.84
CA PHE A 578 4.91 -8.96 22.70
C PHE A 578 5.95 -8.20 21.87
N ASN A 579 6.07 -6.88 21.97
CA ASN A 579 6.97 -6.09 21.13
C ASN A 579 8.44 -6.35 21.45
N ASP A 580 8.76 -6.59 22.72
CA ASP A 580 10.12 -6.87 23.19
C ASP A 580 10.30 -8.31 23.72
N PHE A 581 9.28 -9.15 23.52
CA PHE A 581 9.32 -10.55 23.94
C PHE A 581 10.37 -11.36 23.15
N LYS A 582 11.17 -12.12 23.90
CA LYS A 582 12.18 -13.06 23.39
C LYS A 582 12.02 -14.39 24.13
N LEU A 583 12.13 -15.51 23.40
CA LEU A 583 12.08 -16.84 23.99
C LEU A 583 13.31 -17.64 23.57
N GLU A 584 14.11 -18.07 24.54
CA GLU A 584 15.31 -18.87 24.33
C GLU A 584 14.99 -20.37 24.41
N VAL A 585 15.56 -21.15 23.49
CA VAL A 585 15.42 -22.61 23.47
C VAL A 585 16.77 -23.28 23.20
N GLY A 586 16.92 -24.53 23.65
CA GLY A 586 18.05 -25.38 23.26
C GLY A 586 19.41 -25.07 23.91
N LYS A 587 19.44 -24.49 25.12
CA LYS A 587 20.65 -24.07 25.87
C LYS A 587 21.85 -25.01 25.83
N ASP A 588 21.63 -26.32 25.91
CA ASP A 588 22.69 -27.33 25.90
C ASP A 588 22.62 -28.28 24.70
N ARG A 589 22.16 -27.75 23.57
CA ARG A 589 21.89 -28.53 22.36
C ARG A 589 22.54 -27.89 21.14
N LEU A 590 22.58 -28.64 20.05
CA LEU A 590 22.90 -28.12 18.72
C LEU A 590 21.59 -27.70 18.07
N ASN A 591 21.45 -26.42 17.76
CA ASN A 591 20.22 -25.83 17.26
C ASN A 591 20.41 -25.36 15.82
N VAL A 592 19.47 -25.73 14.95
CA VAL A 592 19.36 -25.26 13.57
C VAL A 592 18.11 -24.41 13.49
N VAL A 593 18.27 -23.11 13.28
CA VAL A 593 17.15 -22.17 13.10
C VAL A 593 16.76 -22.16 11.63
N MET A 594 15.49 -22.44 11.35
CA MET A 594 14.96 -22.49 9.98
C MET A 594 13.77 -21.57 9.81
N VAL A 595 13.77 -20.79 8.73
CA VAL A 595 12.67 -19.90 8.33
C VAL A 595 12.47 -20.06 6.83
N ASN A 596 11.22 -20.32 6.41
CA ASN A 596 10.85 -20.53 5.00
C ASN A 596 11.88 -21.40 4.25
N ASP A 597 12.07 -22.65 4.69
CA ASP A 597 13.01 -23.66 4.13
C ASP A 597 14.49 -23.27 4.04
N GLU A 598 14.89 -22.13 4.61
CA GLU A 598 16.29 -21.75 4.69
C GLU A 598 16.84 -21.92 6.11
N ILE A 599 18.08 -22.41 6.20
CA ILE A 599 18.84 -22.41 7.46
C ILE A 599 19.35 -20.98 7.68
N ILE A 600 18.85 -20.35 8.74
CA ILE A 600 19.28 -19.01 9.15
C ILE A 600 20.58 -19.08 9.92
N CYS A 601 20.66 -19.98 10.90
CA CYS A 601 21.89 -20.24 11.63
C CYS A 601 21.92 -21.65 12.22
N ILE A 602 23.14 -22.10 12.53
CA ILE A 602 23.40 -23.31 13.30
C ILE A 602 24.23 -22.90 14.51
N ARG A 603 23.83 -23.30 15.72
CA ARG A 603 24.52 -22.92 16.96
C ARG A 603 24.56 -24.05 17.97
N VAL A 604 25.72 -24.29 18.58
CA VAL A 604 25.83 -25.03 19.84
C VAL A 604 25.58 -24.04 20.98
N GLY A 605 24.47 -24.20 21.69
CA GLY A 605 24.00 -23.25 22.71
C GLY A 605 22.63 -22.66 22.39
N GLU A 606 22.04 -21.91 23.32
CA GLU A 606 20.68 -21.36 23.15
C GLU A 606 20.55 -20.43 21.94
N VAL A 607 19.37 -20.44 21.31
CA VAL A 607 18.98 -19.53 20.21
C VAL A 607 17.64 -18.88 20.54
N LEU A 608 17.33 -17.74 19.92
CA LEU A 608 15.98 -17.15 20.02
C LEU A 608 15.03 -17.87 19.07
N LEU A 609 13.96 -18.45 19.62
CA LEU A 609 12.88 -19.05 18.84
C LEU A 609 12.30 -17.99 17.88
N PRO A 610 12.39 -18.18 16.56
CA PRO A 610 11.81 -17.26 15.58
C PRO A 610 10.29 -17.26 15.69
N CYS A 611 9.63 -16.12 15.43
CA CYS A 611 8.17 -16.05 15.33
C CYS A 611 7.61 -16.58 14.00
N VAL A 612 8.49 -16.79 13.01
CA VAL A 612 8.18 -17.19 11.63
C VAL A 612 9.00 -18.40 11.17
N GLY A 613 9.43 -19.24 12.10
CA GLY A 613 10.27 -20.39 11.80
C GLY A 613 10.26 -21.44 12.90
N VAL A 614 11.11 -22.44 12.75
CA VAL A 614 11.29 -23.53 13.72
C VAL A 614 12.75 -23.61 14.15
N VAL A 615 12.98 -24.24 15.31
CA VAL A 615 14.31 -24.64 15.78
C VAL A 615 14.36 -26.16 15.82
N LEU A 616 15.20 -26.75 14.96
CA LEU A 616 15.54 -28.16 15.02
C LEU A 616 16.66 -28.32 16.04
N SER A 617 16.42 -29.04 17.13
CA SER A 617 17.33 -29.10 18.27
C SER A 617 17.81 -30.54 18.52
N PHE A 618 19.10 -30.76 18.35
CA PHE A 618 19.79 -32.05 18.44
C PHE A 618 20.64 -32.16 19.69
N ARG A 619 20.92 -33.38 20.15
CA ARG A 619 22.01 -33.58 21.10
C ARG A 619 23.34 -33.10 20.51
N LYS A 620 24.21 -32.55 21.37
CA LYS A 620 25.53 -32.02 20.97
C LYS A 620 26.40 -33.04 20.21
N SER A 621 26.22 -34.33 20.46
CA SER A 621 26.95 -35.43 19.80
C SER A 621 26.74 -35.50 18.28
N ILE A 622 25.67 -34.90 17.75
CA ILE A 622 25.38 -34.90 16.30
C ILE A 622 26.19 -33.85 15.53
N LEU A 623 26.92 -32.96 16.23
CA LEU A 623 27.67 -31.87 15.60
C LEU A 623 28.65 -32.35 14.53
N ASP A 624 29.47 -33.36 14.82
CA ASP A 624 30.49 -33.84 13.87
C ASP A 624 29.87 -34.39 12.59
N VAL A 625 28.70 -35.03 12.71
CA VAL A 625 27.92 -35.52 11.57
C VAL A 625 27.43 -34.34 10.74
N LEU A 626 26.76 -33.36 11.35
CA LEU A 626 26.24 -32.19 10.65
C LEU A 626 27.34 -31.34 10.01
N VAL A 627 28.50 -31.19 10.66
CA VAL A 627 29.67 -30.48 10.11
C VAL A 627 30.13 -31.13 8.80
N ARG A 628 30.15 -32.47 8.75
CA ARG A 628 30.53 -33.22 7.55
C ARG A 628 29.46 -33.15 6.47
N GLU A 629 28.21 -33.52 6.79
CA GLU A 629 27.13 -33.65 5.80
C GLU A 629 26.69 -32.31 5.20
N LEU A 630 26.82 -31.21 5.96
CA LEU A 630 26.43 -29.87 5.51
C LEU A 630 27.64 -28.95 5.19
N ASN A 631 28.87 -29.49 5.23
CA ASN A 631 30.11 -28.74 4.96
C ASN A 631 30.18 -27.42 5.78
N LEU A 632 30.01 -27.52 7.10
CA LEU A 632 29.88 -26.36 7.97
C LEU A 632 31.25 -25.74 8.32
N ARG A 633 31.27 -24.42 8.47
CA ARG A 633 32.40 -23.63 8.98
C ARG A 633 32.00 -22.93 10.29
N SER A 634 32.83 -23.03 11.32
CA SER A 634 32.67 -22.24 12.55
C SER A 634 32.96 -20.76 12.30
N ILE A 635 32.12 -19.89 12.86
CA ILE A 635 32.25 -18.42 12.81
C ILE A 635 32.39 -17.78 14.20
N GLY A 636 32.64 -18.60 15.23
CA GLY A 636 32.81 -18.16 16.63
C GLY A 636 31.52 -18.19 17.44
N ASN A 637 31.63 -18.08 18.78
CA ASN A 637 30.52 -18.07 19.74
C ASN A 637 29.55 -19.26 19.61
N GLY A 638 30.06 -20.42 19.19
CA GLY A 638 29.27 -21.64 18.97
C GLY A 638 28.48 -21.65 17.66
N TYR A 639 28.60 -20.63 16.81
CA TYR A 639 27.89 -20.55 15.52
C TYR A 639 28.66 -21.21 14.37
N TYR A 640 27.88 -21.79 13.47
CA TYR A 640 28.31 -22.46 12.25
C TYR A 640 27.49 -21.96 11.07
N VAL A 641 28.14 -21.86 9.91
CA VAL A 641 27.50 -21.52 8.63
C VAL A 641 27.83 -22.59 7.59
N PRO A 642 26.87 -23.01 6.75
CA PRO A 642 27.17 -23.88 5.63
C PRO A 642 27.96 -23.10 4.56
N LYS A 643 28.94 -23.75 3.93
CA LYS A 643 29.68 -23.15 2.80
C LYS A 643 28.87 -23.10 1.51
N ASP A 644 27.94 -24.04 1.37
CA ASP A 644 27.08 -24.23 0.21
C ASP A 644 25.61 -24.09 0.61
N ARG A 645 24.72 -23.81 -0.36
CA ARG A 645 23.28 -23.78 -0.09
C ARG A 645 22.80 -25.18 0.30
N VAL A 646 22.15 -25.30 1.45
CA VAL A 646 21.58 -26.57 1.92
C VAL A 646 20.23 -26.81 1.24
N LYS A 647 20.07 -27.97 0.61
CA LYS A 647 18.78 -28.42 0.07
C LYS A 647 17.93 -28.95 1.22
N VAL A 648 16.73 -28.41 1.36
CA VAL A 648 15.75 -28.84 2.36
C VAL A 648 14.61 -29.58 1.67
N THR A 649 14.21 -30.72 2.21
CA THR A 649 13.00 -31.45 1.79
C THR A 649 12.22 -31.83 3.04
N LEU A 650 10.92 -31.55 3.03
CA LEU A 650 10.00 -31.86 4.12
C LEU A 650 8.97 -32.87 3.63
N ASN A 651 8.64 -33.82 4.50
CA ASN A 651 7.53 -34.73 4.30
C ASN A 651 6.77 -34.84 5.62
N LEU A 652 5.62 -34.20 5.70
CA LEU A 652 4.89 -34.02 6.95
C LEU A 652 3.69 -34.96 7.04
N GLU A 653 3.37 -35.41 8.26
CA GLU A 653 2.10 -36.08 8.51
C GLU A 653 0.91 -35.22 8.04
N LYS A 654 -0.13 -35.91 7.55
CA LYS A 654 -1.39 -35.30 7.13
C LYS A 654 -2.03 -34.47 8.26
N PRO A 655 -2.83 -33.44 7.94
CA PRO A 655 -3.70 -32.79 8.92
C PRO A 655 -4.66 -33.80 9.59
N MET A 656 -5.09 -33.51 10.82
CA MET A 656 -5.98 -34.41 11.55
C MET A 656 -7.34 -34.51 10.88
N GLU A 657 -7.86 -33.39 10.38
CA GLU A 657 -9.19 -33.23 9.79
C GLU A 657 -9.30 -33.73 8.34
N VAL A 658 -8.20 -34.16 7.71
CA VAL A 658 -8.20 -34.59 6.31
C VAL A 658 -7.86 -36.07 6.20
N GLU A 659 -8.67 -36.81 5.46
CA GLU A 659 -8.43 -38.22 5.16
C GLU A 659 -7.12 -38.42 4.38
N LYS A 660 -6.42 -39.54 4.64
CA LYS A 660 -5.10 -39.82 4.04
C LYS A 660 -5.14 -39.76 2.51
N ASN A 661 -6.08 -40.47 1.90
CA ASN A 661 -6.25 -40.54 0.44
C ASN A 661 -6.67 -39.18 -0.17
N ALA A 662 -7.27 -38.29 0.62
CA ALA A 662 -7.56 -36.94 0.18
C ALA A 662 -6.30 -36.07 0.22
N TRP A 663 -5.51 -36.17 1.30
CA TRP A 663 -4.26 -35.43 1.46
C TRP A 663 -3.20 -35.75 0.41
N GLU A 664 -3.14 -37.02 -0.03
CA GLU A 664 -2.25 -37.47 -1.12
C GLU A 664 -2.61 -36.84 -2.47
N ARG A 665 -3.89 -36.48 -2.69
CA ARG A 665 -4.40 -35.83 -3.92
C ARG A 665 -4.48 -34.30 -3.79
N VAL A 666 -3.83 -33.71 -2.79
CA VAL A 666 -3.80 -32.26 -2.63
C VAL A 666 -2.91 -31.65 -3.70
N LYS A 667 -3.53 -30.84 -4.57
CA LYS A 667 -2.85 -30.04 -5.58
C LYS A 667 -2.06 -28.90 -4.91
N TRP A 668 -2.69 -28.23 -3.95
CA TRP A 668 -2.05 -27.21 -3.13
C TRP A 668 -2.78 -27.02 -1.79
N ALA A 669 -2.05 -26.56 -0.78
CA ALA A 669 -2.59 -26.16 0.52
C ALA A 669 -1.87 -24.93 1.08
N PHE A 670 -2.60 -24.03 1.73
CA PHE A 670 -2.07 -22.84 2.38
C PHE A 670 -2.75 -22.59 3.73
N GLY A 671 -1.95 -22.31 4.76
CA GLY A 671 -2.36 -22.01 6.12
C GLY A 671 -2.09 -20.58 6.54
N GLY A 672 -2.48 -20.23 7.76
CA GLY A 672 -2.26 -18.90 8.34
C GLY A 672 -3.51 -18.03 8.40
N GLY A 673 -4.67 -18.53 7.97
CA GLY A 673 -5.95 -17.85 8.10
C GLY A 673 -6.54 -17.97 9.51
N THR A 674 -7.59 -17.19 9.78
CA THR A 674 -8.32 -17.22 11.06
C THR A 674 -9.63 -17.99 10.90
N LEU A 675 -9.84 -19.06 11.67
CA LEU A 675 -11.04 -19.87 11.58
C LEU A 675 -12.22 -19.20 12.28
N LEU A 676 -13.35 -19.06 11.57
CA LEU A 676 -14.58 -18.46 12.08
C LEU A 676 -15.68 -19.50 12.33
N VAL A 677 -15.77 -20.51 11.47
CA VAL A 677 -16.70 -21.64 11.59
C VAL A 677 -15.95 -22.95 11.32
N ARG A 678 -16.17 -23.95 12.17
CA ARG A 678 -15.55 -25.28 12.09
C ARG A 678 -16.60 -26.38 12.13
N GLU A 679 -16.77 -27.11 11.05
CA GLU A 679 -17.72 -28.24 10.93
C GLU A 679 -19.14 -27.92 11.44
N GLY A 680 -19.64 -26.71 11.11
CA GLY A 680 -20.95 -26.24 11.59
C GLY A 680 -20.91 -25.46 12.91
N GLU A 681 -19.82 -25.50 13.66
CA GLU A 681 -19.67 -24.76 14.90
C GLU A 681 -19.26 -23.31 14.66
N ASN A 682 -20.10 -22.36 15.10
CA ASN A 682 -19.77 -20.93 15.11
C ASN A 682 -18.78 -20.60 16.25
N LEU A 683 -17.52 -20.37 15.88
CA LEU A 683 -16.45 -20.04 16.83
C LEU A 683 -16.48 -18.57 17.28
N MET A 684 -17.32 -17.74 16.66
CA MET A 684 -17.45 -16.30 16.87
C MET A 684 -18.75 -15.92 17.59
N ILE A 685 -19.48 -16.89 18.15
CA ILE A 685 -20.78 -16.68 18.80
C ILE A 685 -20.71 -15.69 19.98
N ASN A 686 -19.56 -15.61 20.66
CA ASN A 686 -19.26 -14.62 21.68
C ASN A 686 -17.74 -14.45 21.86
N GLU A 687 -17.32 -13.41 22.59
CA GLU A 687 -15.91 -13.10 22.83
C GLU A 687 -15.14 -14.22 23.53
N LEU A 688 -15.77 -14.95 24.45
CA LEU A 688 -15.12 -16.03 25.18
C LEU A 688 -14.76 -17.18 24.22
N ARG A 689 -15.72 -17.65 23.42
CA ARG A 689 -15.53 -18.75 22.48
C ARG A 689 -14.49 -18.40 21.42
N ALA A 690 -14.53 -17.17 20.91
CA ALA A 690 -13.55 -16.73 19.92
C ALA A 690 -12.16 -16.56 20.54
N LYS A 691 -12.04 -16.10 21.80
CA LYS A 691 -10.76 -16.09 22.52
C LYS A 691 -10.18 -17.50 22.68
N GLU A 692 -11.01 -18.49 23.04
CA GLU A 692 -10.61 -19.89 23.13
C GLU A 692 -10.10 -20.40 21.78
N SER A 693 -10.88 -20.20 20.71
CA SER A 693 -10.50 -20.59 19.34
C SER A 693 -9.19 -19.93 18.90
N PHE A 694 -9.06 -18.61 19.11
CA PHE A 694 -7.86 -17.88 18.74
C PHE A 694 -6.63 -18.29 19.56
N THR A 695 -6.82 -18.69 20.82
CA THR A 695 -5.76 -19.26 21.64
C THR A 695 -5.33 -20.63 21.10
N GLU A 696 -6.28 -21.46 20.69
CA GLU A 696 -6.01 -22.77 20.08
C GLU A 696 -5.27 -22.66 18.75
N GLU A 697 -5.57 -21.63 17.95
CA GLU A 697 -4.84 -21.32 16.71
C GLU A 697 -3.47 -20.68 16.95
N GLY A 698 -3.18 -20.23 18.17
CA GLY A 698 -1.92 -19.59 18.57
C GLY A 698 -1.88 -18.08 18.35
N TRP A 699 -2.99 -17.42 18.01
CA TRP A 699 -3.03 -15.96 17.76
C TRP A 699 -2.68 -15.11 18.98
N TYR A 700 -2.96 -15.59 20.19
CA TYR A 700 -2.62 -14.92 21.46
C TYR A 700 -1.17 -15.18 21.91
N HIS A 701 -0.43 -16.05 21.23
CA HIS A 701 0.97 -16.28 21.56
C HIS A 701 1.79 -15.00 21.26
N PRO A 702 2.66 -14.51 22.17
CA PRO A 702 3.44 -13.30 21.94
C PRO A 702 4.25 -13.33 20.63
N LEU A 703 4.87 -14.48 20.31
CA LEU A 703 5.54 -14.66 19.02
C LEU A 703 4.57 -14.55 17.81
N SER A 704 3.33 -15.04 17.91
CA SER A 704 2.35 -14.84 16.82
C SER A 704 1.91 -13.38 16.72
N MET A 705 1.78 -12.67 17.84
CA MET A 705 1.42 -11.25 17.85
C MET A 705 2.48 -10.38 17.16
N GLN A 706 3.76 -10.76 17.24
CA GLN A 706 4.86 -10.11 16.49
C GLN A 706 4.72 -10.24 14.96
N THR A 707 3.90 -11.16 14.46
CA THR A 707 3.67 -11.35 13.01
C THR A 707 2.43 -10.63 12.50
N GLN A 708 1.65 -10.01 13.39
CA GLN A 708 0.36 -9.41 13.08
C GLN A 708 0.50 -7.89 12.91
N GLU A 709 0.38 -7.40 11.68
CA GLU A 709 0.28 -5.95 11.45
C GLU A 709 -1.07 -5.39 11.90
N THR A 710 -2.13 -6.21 11.90
CA THR A 710 -3.42 -5.92 12.52
C THR A 710 -3.74 -7.01 13.53
N GLN A 711 -3.80 -6.63 14.81
CA GLN A 711 -4.04 -7.53 15.93
C GLN A 711 -5.47 -8.08 15.91
N VAL A 712 -5.64 -9.41 15.81
CA VAL A 712 -6.96 -10.07 15.76
C VAL A 712 -7.72 -9.96 17.09
N GLN A 713 -7.00 -9.70 18.19
CA GLN A 713 -7.49 -9.62 19.56
C GLN A 713 -8.24 -8.31 19.83
N LYS A 714 -8.11 -7.29 18.98
CA LYS A 714 -8.75 -5.98 19.18
C LYS A 714 -10.24 -5.95 18.81
N TRP A 715 -10.74 -6.98 18.12
CA TRP A 715 -12.17 -7.07 17.75
C TRP A 715 -12.72 -5.83 17.04
N VAL A 716 -11.87 -5.17 16.24
CA VAL A 716 -12.27 -3.97 15.51
C VAL A 716 -12.90 -4.32 14.17
N ARG A 717 -13.92 -3.54 13.80
CA ARG A 717 -14.44 -3.53 12.44
C ARG A 717 -13.35 -3.14 11.46
N GLY A 718 -13.31 -3.83 10.33
CA GLY A 718 -12.41 -3.50 9.24
C GLY A 718 -12.85 -4.16 7.95
N PRO A 719 -12.18 -3.84 6.83
CA PRO A 719 -12.36 -4.57 5.59
C PRO A 719 -11.82 -6.00 5.76
N ARG A 720 -12.54 -6.99 5.20
CA ARG A 720 -12.26 -8.42 5.37
C ARG A 720 -12.56 -9.19 4.09
N THR A 721 -11.83 -10.29 3.91
CA THR A 721 -12.11 -11.30 2.89
C THR A 721 -12.24 -12.65 3.56
N VAL A 722 -13.31 -13.37 3.26
CA VAL A 722 -13.64 -14.64 3.90
C VAL A 722 -13.96 -15.66 2.82
N ILE A 723 -13.47 -16.88 3.01
CA ILE A 723 -13.78 -18.03 2.17
C ILE A 723 -14.32 -19.16 3.03
N GLY A 724 -15.05 -20.10 2.42
CA GLY A 724 -15.59 -21.21 3.19
C GLY A 724 -16.43 -22.18 2.38
N LEU A 725 -17.12 -23.05 3.10
CA LEU A 725 -18.07 -24.03 2.58
C LEU A 725 -19.41 -23.84 3.28
N ALA A 726 -20.49 -23.79 2.50
CA ALA A 726 -21.84 -23.99 3.02
C ALA A 726 -22.01 -25.45 3.53
N GLU A 727 -23.09 -25.72 4.28
CA GLU A 727 -23.39 -27.06 4.81
C GLU A 727 -23.42 -28.15 3.72
N ASP A 728 -23.82 -27.78 2.50
CA ASP A 728 -23.87 -28.65 1.32
C ASP A 728 -22.55 -28.72 0.51
N ASP A 729 -21.41 -28.39 1.13
CA ASP A 729 -20.06 -28.41 0.55
C ASP A 729 -19.84 -27.45 -0.65
N ARG A 730 -20.75 -26.49 -0.90
CA ARG A 730 -20.52 -25.44 -1.89
C ARG A 730 -19.53 -24.40 -1.40
N PHE A 731 -18.52 -24.11 -2.22
CA PHE A 731 -17.51 -23.09 -1.94
C PHE A 731 -18.07 -21.68 -2.08
N PHE A 732 -17.69 -20.78 -1.17
CA PHE A 732 -17.98 -19.36 -1.27
C PHE A 732 -16.75 -18.48 -1.01
N VAL A 733 -16.83 -17.26 -1.52
CA VAL A 733 -15.98 -16.13 -1.16
C VAL A 733 -16.86 -14.92 -0.88
N MET A 734 -16.53 -14.14 0.15
CA MET A 734 -17.22 -12.89 0.47
C MET A 734 -16.22 -11.84 0.96
N THR A 735 -16.41 -10.61 0.52
CA THR A 735 -15.62 -9.45 0.93
C THR A 735 -16.50 -8.40 1.57
N PHE A 736 -15.98 -7.74 2.59
CA PHE A 736 -16.61 -6.68 3.35
C PHE A 736 -15.76 -5.41 3.19
N ASP A 737 -16.37 -4.33 2.72
CA ASP A 737 -15.68 -3.05 2.58
C ASP A 737 -15.57 -2.36 3.93
N GLY A 738 -14.57 -1.51 4.13
CA GLY A 738 -14.41 -0.78 5.40
C GLY A 738 -13.52 0.45 5.30
N ARG A 739 -13.30 1.11 6.45
CA ARG A 739 -12.41 2.29 6.63
C ARG A 739 -12.79 3.47 5.72
N SER A 740 -14.08 3.71 5.59
CA SER A 740 -14.66 4.83 4.84
C SER A 740 -15.98 5.23 5.47
N LYS A 741 -16.45 6.44 5.19
CA LYS A 741 -17.76 6.89 5.67
C LYS A 741 -18.90 6.01 5.14
N GLU A 742 -18.77 5.45 3.94
CA GLU A 742 -19.79 4.56 3.34
C GLU A 742 -19.87 3.16 3.97
N SER A 743 -18.81 2.70 4.66
CA SER A 743 -18.74 1.34 5.21
C SER A 743 -17.76 1.28 6.36
N ALA A 744 -18.25 0.88 7.53
CA ALA A 744 -17.44 0.75 8.74
C ALA A 744 -16.52 -0.49 8.70
N GLY A 745 -16.86 -1.50 7.89
CA GLY A 745 -16.28 -2.83 7.98
C GLY A 745 -17.03 -3.73 8.96
N ALA A 746 -16.56 -4.96 9.11
CA ALA A 746 -17.20 -5.96 9.97
C ALA A 746 -16.22 -6.55 10.98
N ARG A 747 -16.73 -6.87 12.18
CA ARG A 747 -16.08 -7.77 13.14
C ARG A 747 -16.30 -9.23 12.73
N PHE A 748 -15.59 -10.15 13.38
CA PHE A 748 -15.67 -11.57 13.05
C PHE A 748 -17.03 -12.21 13.38
N ASP A 749 -17.67 -11.80 14.47
CA ASP A 749 -19.04 -12.20 14.83
C ASP A 749 -20.06 -11.71 13.79
N GLU A 750 -19.94 -10.44 13.41
CA GLU A 750 -20.81 -9.79 12.41
C GLU A 750 -20.71 -10.48 11.04
N ILE A 751 -19.51 -10.95 10.68
CA ILE A 751 -19.26 -11.71 9.45
C ILE A 751 -20.05 -13.02 9.44
N VAL A 752 -20.00 -13.80 10.52
CA VAL A 752 -20.67 -15.10 10.56
C VAL A 752 -22.19 -14.92 10.41
N ILE A 753 -22.75 -13.92 11.10
CA ILE A 753 -24.18 -13.57 10.99
C ILE A 753 -24.56 -13.24 9.54
N ILE A 754 -23.74 -12.44 8.86
CA ILE A 754 -24.02 -12.04 7.46
C ILE A 754 -23.88 -13.24 6.52
N LEU A 755 -22.84 -14.06 6.68
CA LEU A 755 -22.65 -15.27 5.88
C LEU A 755 -23.84 -16.24 6.02
N GLU A 756 -24.34 -16.45 7.24
CA GLU A 756 -25.50 -17.32 7.49
C GLU A 756 -26.78 -16.77 6.85
N LYS A 757 -26.98 -15.45 6.87
CA LYS A 757 -28.11 -14.80 6.20
C LYS A 757 -28.05 -14.91 4.68
N GLU A 758 -26.86 -14.90 4.10
CA GLU A 758 -26.66 -14.89 2.65
C GLU A 758 -26.54 -16.30 2.04
N PHE A 759 -25.93 -17.24 2.75
CA PHE A 759 -25.60 -18.57 2.23
C PHE A 759 -26.25 -19.73 3.01
N GLY A 760 -26.96 -19.43 4.10
CA GLY A 760 -27.51 -20.43 5.01
C GLY A 760 -26.45 -21.01 5.94
N ASN A 761 -26.72 -22.19 6.49
CA ASN A 761 -25.80 -22.86 7.41
C ASN A 761 -24.41 -23.06 6.78
N LEU A 762 -23.39 -22.80 7.58
CA LEU A 762 -21.99 -22.84 7.15
C LEU A 762 -21.33 -24.10 7.70
N LYS A 763 -20.58 -24.81 6.87
CA LYS A 763 -19.72 -25.91 7.33
C LYS A 763 -18.36 -25.40 7.77
N TRP A 764 -17.78 -24.50 6.99
CA TRP A 764 -16.46 -23.91 7.23
C TRP A 764 -16.45 -22.44 6.85
N ALA A 765 -15.77 -21.61 7.63
CA ALA A 765 -15.50 -20.23 7.26
C ALA A 765 -14.13 -19.81 7.80
N MET A 766 -13.31 -19.19 6.94
CA MET A 766 -11.95 -18.78 7.23
C MET A 766 -11.71 -17.36 6.70
N ASN A 767 -11.27 -16.48 7.59
CA ASN A 767 -10.83 -15.14 7.23
C ASN A 767 -9.40 -15.16 6.65
N LEU A 768 -9.20 -14.40 5.59
CA LEU A 768 -7.94 -14.21 4.87
C LEU A 768 -7.27 -12.87 5.25
N ASP A 769 -6.26 -12.44 4.49
CA ASP A 769 -5.73 -11.09 4.65
C ASP A 769 -6.83 -10.04 4.49
N GLY A 770 -6.78 -9.03 5.34
CA GLY A 770 -7.83 -8.03 5.47
C GLY A 770 -7.34 -6.63 5.13
N GLY A 771 -8.03 -5.61 5.65
CA GLY A 771 -7.63 -4.23 5.44
C GLY A 771 -7.65 -3.85 3.96
N SER A 772 -6.67 -3.08 3.51
CA SER A 772 -6.62 -2.60 2.13
C SER A 772 -6.36 -3.69 1.09
N SER A 773 -5.99 -4.90 1.49
CA SER A 773 -5.88 -6.05 0.59
C SER A 773 -7.25 -6.59 0.19
N SER A 774 -8.29 -6.38 1.01
CA SER A 774 -9.61 -6.98 0.82
C SER A 774 -10.23 -6.54 -0.50
N CYS A 775 -10.37 -7.46 -1.44
CA CYS A 775 -10.94 -7.18 -2.75
C CYS A 775 -11.55 -8.44 -3.37
N LEU A 776 -12.77 -8.31 -3.89
CA LEU A 776 -13.36 -9.24 -4.84
C LEU A 776 -13.40 -8.55 -6.19
N GLY A 777 -12.87 -9.21 -7.22
CA GLY A 777 -12.77 -8.67 -8.58
C GLY A 777 -13.38 -9.59 -9.63
N LEU A 778 -13.85 -8.98 -10.70
CA LEU A 778 -14.28 -9.63 -11.93
C LEU A 778 -13.19 -9.44 -13.00
N VAL A 779 -12.88 -10.50 -13.73
CA VAL A 779 -12.06 -10.45 -14.94
C VAL A 779 -12.98 -10.63 -16.13
N TYR A 780 -13.09 -9.59 -16.96
CA TYR A 780 -13.93 -9.59 -18.16
C TYR A 780 -13.11 -9.10 -19.33
N THR A 781 -13.06 -9.89 -20.41
CA THR A 781 -12.28 -9.59 -21.63
C THR A 781 -10.82 -9.20 -21.35
N GLY A 782 -10.20 -9.87 -20.36
CA GLY A 782 -8.83 -9.59 -19.92
C GLY A 782 -8.67 -8.33 -19.05
N LYS A 783 -9.74 -7.55 -18.84
CA LYS A 783 -9.74 -6.37 -17.97
C LYS A 783 -10.23 -6.71 -16.56
N PHE A 784 -9.67 -6.02 -15.58
CA PHE A 784 -10.03 -6.15 -14.17
C PHE A 784 -11.09 -5.11 -13.78
N PHE A 785 -12.08 -5.55 -13.02
CA PHE A 785 -13.12 -4.73 -12.40
C PHE A 785 -13.20 -5.06 -10.92
N GLU A 786 -13.09 -4.07 -10.06
CA GLU A 786 -13.38 -4.25 -8.63
C GLU A 786 -14.89 -4.44 -8.47
N LEU A 787 -15.31 -5.60 -7.95
CA LEU A 787 -16.70 -5.78 -7.53
C LEU A 787 -16.91 -5.09 -6.18
N SER A 788 -15.97 -5.30 -5.25
CA SER A 788 -15.95 -4.64 -3.95
C SER A 788 -15.32 -3.25 -4.01
N THR A 789 -15.26 -2.55 -2.87
CA THR A 789 -14.64 -1.21 -2.74
C THR A 789 -13.44 -1.25 -1.80
N PRO A 790 -12.27 -1.74 -2.27
CA PRO A 790 -11.07 -1.88 -1.45
C PRO A 790 -10.75 -0.59 -0.71
N SER A 791 -10.44 -0.67 0.58
CA SER A 791 -10.04 0.53 1.34
C SER A 791 -8.73 1.10 0.79
N VAL A 792 -8.55 2.41 0.94
CA VAL A 792 -7.31 3.11 0.60
C VAL A 792 -6.07 2.38 1.13
N SER A 793 -4.95 2.47 0.41
CA SER A 793 -3.63 2.01 0.86
C SER A 793 -2.61 3.13 0.75
N LYS A 794 -1.34 2.90 1.14
CA LYS A 794 -0.26 3.88 0.92
C LYS A 794 -0.14 4.28 -0.56
N TYR A 795 -0.47 3.36 -1.48
CA TYR A 795 -0.20 3.50 -2.92
C TYR A 795 -1.46 3.61 -3.79
N THR A 796 -2.66 3.45 -3.23
CA THR A 796 -3.93 3.42 -3.99
C THR A 796 -4.98 4.33 -3.38
N SER A 797 -6.02 4.66 -4.13
CA SER A 797 -7.26 5.28 -3.62
C SER A 797 -8.31 4.22 -3.28
N LYS A 798 -9.32 4.63 -2.50
CA LYS A 798 -10.52 3.83 -2.18
C LYS A 798 -11.22 3.40 -3.45
N GLY A 799 -11.43 2.10 -3.60
CA GLY A 799 -12.01 1.50 -4.80
C GLY A 799 -10.98 0.93 -5.76
N LEU A 800 -9.69 1.26 -5.64
CA LEU A 800 -8.61 0.67 -6.43
C LEU A 800 -7.98 -0.49 -5.66
N VAL A 801 -7.96 -1.68 -6.28
CA VAL A 801 -7.25 -2.82 -5.73
C VAL A 801 -5.76 -2.51 -5.55
N ARG A 802 -5.23 -2.76 -4.35
CA ARG A 802 -3.79 -2.56 -4.08
C ARG A 802 -2.95 -3.68 -4.66
N PRO A 803 -1.66 -3.45 -4.91
CA PRO A 803 -0.69 -4.52 -5.03
C PRO A 803 -0.66 -5.37 -3.75
N VAL A 804 -0.68 -6.68 -3.91
CA VAL A 804 -0.72 -7.67 -2.82
C VAL A 804 0.40 -8.71 -2.99
N ASN A 805 0.78 -9.37 -1.91
CA ASN A 805 1.76 -10.45 -1.95
C ASN A 805 1.18 -11.74 -2.53
N SER A 806 -0.13 -11.96 -2.36
CA SER A 806 -0.82 -13.11 -2.94
C SER A 806 -2.30 -12.86 -3.22
N PHE A 807 -2.81 -13.58 -4.21
CA PHE A 807 -4.22 -13.61 -4.57
C PHE A 807 -4.58 -14.95 -5.20
N VAL A 808 -5.88 -15.20 -5.35
CA VAL A 808 -6.39 -16.38 -6.05
C VAL A 808 -7.23 -15.93 -7.24
N LEU A 809 -7.02 -16.59 -8.38
CA LEU A 809 -7.89 -16.48 -9.55
C LEU A 809 -8.82 -17.70 -9.60
N VAL A 810 -10.11 -17.44 -9.78
CA VAL A 810 -11.07 -18.48 -10.18
C VAL A 810 -11.00 -18.60 -11.69
N THR A 811 -10.83 -19.83 -12.17
CA THR A 811 -10.56 -20.11 -13.60
C THR A 811 -11.50 -21.17 -14.15
N THR A 812 -11.75 -21.11 -15.46
CA THR A 812 -12.51 -22.14 -16.21
C THR A 812 -11.69 -23.38 -16.49
#